data_AF-A0A259CU22-F1
#
_entry.id   AF-A0A259CU22-F1
#
_cell.length_a   1.000
_cell.length_b   1.000
_cell.length_c   1.000
_cell.angle_alpha   90.00
_cell.angle_beta   90.00
_cell.angle_gamma   90.00
#
_symmetry.space_group_name_H-M   'P 1'
#
loop_
_entity.id
_entity.type
_entity.pdbx_description
1 polymer ?
#
loop_
_entity_poly.entity_id
_entity_poly.type
_entity_poly.pdbx_seq_one_letter_code
_entity_poly.pdbx_strand_id
1 'polypeptide(L)'
;RAPNGKWWVVSDRTQAPTGAGYALENRTIISSAFPDLFRDLNIQRLSGFFTSMRDSLSHWGRACAQKQSLAHPEIKALSEGEQPLIVILTPGPYNETYHEQSYLAGYLGFPLVQGNDLTVRNGIVWLKTISGLKAVHVILRRLDDDFCDPLELNSSSVLGVAGLTQVARNGQVVIANSLGSNILQSGALLGFLPKLCRRFLNEPLKMPSVATWWCGEPQALETVITNLHNLVIKPAFPQINQHPIFGEDLSPVEREHLVQKLRANPQHYIAQEQVKISQAPAWSSHHKPNINSLAIGLRVYACPTPNGYVIMPGGLARIASGKDERVITMQRGGTSKDTWITSPNTSYHTSLLRRTTSSKDLVRGNTYLSSRMVENLFWFGRYTIRNTHNTRLIRTAIQFFLEFSTEHRPIEWSTLHQLCLWFGLMPETEEATKKSKQVVLNDDDIEHQLIQAVFSSKDSSLQSNIQQFFQLAFNIRERLSSDNWRIINQMSQRFNHGRHTPTLSETLEHLNETSADLVTLSGFTLDGMTRDQGWRFMSIGRRIERLQFLCVLLQNALTMPPESNLDWLLELTDSIVTYRARYSAQPEWLPVLDLLLMDEHNPNAMIFQLKGMVKYLTEVSVNYGNGGYEDIFIERLDSLKALDPDLSLYHGSATLLNWLNETYTKSVELSDLLSLRFFSYSGKASTEQF
;
A
#
# COMPACT_ATOMS: atom_id res chain seq x y z
N ARG A 1 -28.31 4.68 -20.02
CA ARG A 1 -29.22 4.26 -21.12
C ARG A 1 -30.65 4.63 -20.72
N ALA A 2 -31.39 5.31 -21.59
CA ALA A 2 -32.79 5.63 -21.37
C ALA A 2 -33.70 4.43 -21.76
N PRO A 3 -34.98 4.40 -21.37
CA PRO A 3 -35.91 3.31 -21.70
C PRO A 3 -36.06 3.04 -23.20
N ASN A 4 -35.87 4.06 -24.04
CA ASN A 4 -35.87 3.95 -25.51
C ASN A 4 -34.57 3.35 -26.10
N GLY A 5 -33.67 2.82 -25.27
CA GLY A 5 -32.40 2.23 -25.69
C GLY A 5 -31.30 3.25 -26.02
N LYS A 6 -31.59 4.56 -26.06
CA LYS A 6 -30.57 5.59 -26.35
C LYS A 6 -29.59 5.78 -25.19
N TRP A 7 -28.34 6.04 -25.55
CA TRP A 7 -27.30 6.40 -24.60
C TRP A 7 -27.17 7.91 -24.50
N TRP A 8 -26.93 8.38 -23.28
CA TRP A 8 -26.82 9.79 -22.94
C TRP A 8 -25.58 9.99 -22.08
N VAL A 9 -24.77 10.99 -22.43
CA VAL A 9 -23.62 11.39 -21.63
C VAL A 9 -24.09 12.25 -20.47
N VAL A 10 -23.81 11.80 -19.24
CA VAL A 10 -24.21 12.50 -18.01
C VAL A 10 -23.12 13.48 -17.57
N SER A 11 -21.85 13.11 -17.71
CA SER A 11 -20.70 13.91 -17.30
C SER A 11 -19.41 13.38 -17.91
N ASP A 12 -18.47 14.26 -18.20
CA ASP A 12 -17.11 13.92 -18.65
C ASP A 12 -16.09 14.00 -17.50
N ARG A 13 -15.05 13.17 -17.57
CA ARG A 13 -13.96 13.13 -16.57
C ARG A 13 -12.60 13.12 -17.27
N THR A 14 -11.92 14.26 -17.24
CA THR A 14 -10.72 14.54 -18.04
C THR A 14 -9.46 14.84 -17.22
N GLN A 15 -9.57 14.91 -15.89
CA GLN A 15 -8.49 15.27 -14.97
C GLN A 15 -7.73 14.03 -14.51
N ALA A 16 -8.18 13.40 -13.42
CA ALA A 16 -7.67 12.13 -12.92
C ALA A 16 -8.80 11.09 -12.89
N PRO A 17 -9.33 10.64 -14.06
CA PRO A 17 -10.48 9.74 -14.09
C PRO A 17 -10.18 8.40 -13.43
N THR A 18 -10.97 8.06 -12.40
CA THR A 18 -10.91 6.79 -11.67
C THR A 18 -11.85 5.74 -12.27
N GLY A 19 -11.56 4.47 -12.00
CA GLY A 19 -12.34 3.26 -12.26
C GLY A 19 -11.80 2.33 -13.35
N ALA A 20 -10.77 2.71 -14.10
CA ALA A 20 -10.18 1.86 -15.13
C ALA A 20 -9.47 0.64 -14.52
N GLY A 21 -8.76 0.82 -13.40
CA GLY A 21 -8.16 -0.30 -12.69
C GLY A 21 -9.21 -1.19 -12.02
N TYR A 22 -10.34 -0.64 -11.54
CA TYR A 22 -11.45 -1.42 -11.01
C TYR A 22 -12.12 -2.26 -12.10
N ALA A 23 -12.28 -1.70 -13.31
CA ALA A 23 -12.79 -2.46 -14.44
C ALA A 23 -11.86 -3.64 -14.79
N LEU A 24 -10.55 -3.44 -14.74
CA LEU A 24 -9.56 -4.49 -14.96
C LEU A 24 -9.55 -5.54 -13.83
N GLU A 25 -9.65 -5.11 -12.58
CA GLU A 25 -9.69 -5.98 -11.41
C GLU A 25 -10.96 -6.84 -11.44
N ASN A 26 -12.13 -6.23 -11.64
CA ASN A 26 -13.41 -6.92 -11.80
C ASN A 26 -13.32 -7.97 -12.90
N ARG A 27 -12.75 -7.63 -14.05
CA ARG A 27 -12.55 -8.58 -15.16
C ARG A 27 -11.70 -9.77 -14.74
N THR A 28 -10.61 -9.54 -14.02
CA THR A 28 -9.71 -10.60 -13.55
C THR A 28 -10.40 -11.51 -12.54
N ILE A 29 -11.12 -10.94 -11.57
CA ILE A 29 -11.86 -11.71 -10.55
C ILE A 29 -12.95 -12.55 -11.21
N ILE A 30 -13.78 -11.92 -12.05
CA ILE A 30 -14.96 -12.54 -12.64
C ILE A 30 -14.59 -13.61 -13.70
N SER A 31 -13.50 -13.40 -14.45
CA SER A 31 -13.00 -14.42 -15.38
C SER A 31 -12.41 -15.64 -14.67
N SER A 32 -11.85 -15.47 -13.48
CA SER A 32 -11.39 -16.59 -12.63
C SER A 32 -12.56 -17.35 -11.99
N ALA A 33 -13.60 -16.63 -11.55
CA ALA A 33 -14.77 -17.23 -10.92
C ALA A 33 -15.70 -17.96 -11.91
N PHE A 34 -15.78 -17.50 -13.17
CA PHE A 34 -16.70 -18.03 -14.17
C PHE A 34 -16.04 -18.28 -15.54
N PRO A 35 -15.00 -19.13 -15.64
CA PRO A 35 -14.22 -19.29 -16.86
C PRO A 35 -15.03 -19.81 -18.06
N ASP A 36 -15.98 -20.74 -17.83
CA ASP A 36 -16.82 -21.30 -18.90
C ASP A 36 -17.72 -20.24 -19.53
N LEU A 37 -18.35 -19.37 -18.73
CA LEU A 37 -19.18 -18.27 -19.24
C LEU A 37 -18.38 -17.30 -20.12
N PHE A 38 -17.11 -17.05 -19.78
CA PHE A 38 -16.24 -16.20 -20.58
C PHE A 38 -15.92 -16.78 -21.95
N ARG A 39 -15.68 -18.09 -21.98
CA ARG A 39 -15.44 -18.83 -23.22
C ARG A 39 -16.69 -18.83 -24.09
N ASP A 40 -17.84 -19.15 -23.51
CA ASP A 40 -19.08 -19.36 -24.26
C ASP A 40 -19.67 -18.04 -24.81
N LEU A 41 -19.50 -16.93 -24.07
CA LEU A 41 -19.99 -15.61 -24.49
C LEU A 41 -19.01 -14.80 -25.36
N ASN A 42 -17.80 -15.32 -25.61
CA ASN A 42 -16.73 -14.64 -26.35
C ASN A 42 -16.49 -13.20 -25.88
N ILE A 43 -16.25 -13.04 -24.57
CA ILE A 43 -16.08 -11.73 -23.96
C ILE A 43 -14.74 -11.11 -24.39
N GLN A 44 -14.77 -9.88 -24.89
CA GLN A 44 -13.56 -9.16 -25.30
C GLN A 44 -12.64 -8.87 -24.12
N ARG A 45 -11.33 -9.01 -24.31
CA ARG A 45 -10.31 -8.71 -23.30
C ARG A 45 -10.01 -7.22 -23.20
N LEU A 46 -9.73 -6.75 -21.98
CA LEU A 46 -9.36 -5.35 -21.73
C LEU A 46 -7.88 -5.06 -22.00
N SER A 47 -7.03 -6.10 -22.16
CA SER A 47 -5.58 -5.95 -22.25
C SER A 47 -5.14 -5.04 -23.40
N GLY A 48 -5.79 -5.12 -24.57
CA GLY A 48 -5.45 -4.30 -25.73
C GLY A 48 -5.52 -2.79 -25.46
N PHE A 49 -6.53 -2.34 -24.69
CA PHE A 49 -6.66 -0.93 -24.30
C PHE A 49 -5.47 -0.47 -23.45
N PHE A 50 -5.07 -1.26 -22.47
CA PHE A 50 -3.94 -0.93 -21.61
C PHE A 50 -2.60 -1.02 -22.34
N THR A 51 -2.48 -1.91 -23.35
CA THR A 51 -1.31 -1.95 -24.23
C THR A 51 -1.20 -0.64 -25.00
N SER A 52 -2.29 -0.21 -25.64
CA SER A 52 -2.32 1.07 -26.35
C SER A 52 -2.04 2.27 -25.43
N MET A 53 -2.55 2.24 -24.20
CA MET A 53 -2.27 3.27 -23.20
C MET A 53 -0.78 3.33 -22.86
N ARG A 54 -0.16 2.19 -22.55
CA ARG A 54 1.25 2.13 -22.23
C ARG A 54 2.12 2.59 -23.39
N ASP A 55 1.84 2.10 -24.60
CA ASP A 55 2.60 2.42 -25.79
C ASP A 55 2.46 3.92 -26.16
N SER A 56 1.28 4.51 -25.94
CA SER A 56 1.07 5.96 -26.07
C SER A 56 1.91 6.75 -25.08
N LEU A 57 1.90 6.38 -23.78
CA LEU A 57 2.72 7.05 -22.77
C LEU A 57 4.22 6.90 -23.09
N SER A 58 4.68 5.74 -23.54
CA SER A 58 6.06 5.53 -23.98
C SER A 58 6.44 6.39 -25.19
N HIS A 59 5.53 6.57 -26.15
CA HIS A 59 5.76 7.45 -27.30
C HIS A 59 6.04 8.90 -26.86
N TRP A 60 5.15 9.47 -26.06
CA TRP A 60 5.32 10.85 -25.55
C TRP A 60 6.51 10.98 -24.60
N GLY A 61 6.77 9.95 -23.79
CA GLY A 61 7.92 9.90 -22.88
C GLY A 61 9.25 9.93 -23.61
N ARG A 62 9.38 9.24 -24.76
CA ARG A 62 10.60 9.32 -25.58
C ARG A 62 10.83 10.71 -26.16
N ALA A 63 9.78 11.37 -26.64
CA ALA A 63 9.87 12.75 -27.12
C ALA A 63 10.32 13.71 -26.00
N CYS A 64 9.83 13.51 -24.78
CA CYS A 64 10.27 14.27 -23.60
C CYS A 64 11.73 13.98 -23.24
N ALA A 65 12.14 12.71 -23.21
CA ALA A 65 13.52 12.32 -22.93
C ALA A 65 14.53 12.93 -23.91
N GLN A 66 14.17 12.99 -25.19
CA GLN A 66 15.00 13.65 -26.20
C GLN A 66 15.18 15.14 -25.87
N LYS A 67 14.09 15.85 -25.51
CA LYS A 67 14.16 17.26 -25.08
C LYS A 67 15.01 17.45 -23.82
N GLN A 68 14.87 16.55 -22.84
CA GLN A 68 15.68 16.57 -21.61
C GLN A 68 17.17 16.46 -21.96
N SER A 69 17.57 15.46 -22.75
CA SER A 69 18.98 15.25 -23.12
C SER A 69 19.60 16.40 -23.94
N LEU A 70 18.78 17.15 -24.69
CA LEU A 70 19.24 18.32 -25.44
C LEU A 70 19.42 19.55 -24.53
N ALA A 71 18.56 19.71 -23.52
CA ALA A 71 18.63 20.81 -22.57
C ALA A 71 19.64 20.56 -21.43
N HIS A 72 19.90 19.28 -21.11
CA HIS A 72 20.68 18.83 -19.96
C HIS A 72 21.69 17.75 -20.40
N PRO A 73 22.94 18.14 -20.75
CA PRO A 73 23.97 17.20 -21.22
C PRO A 73 24.31 16.08 -20.23
N GLU A 74 24.06 16.29 -18.93
CA GLU A 74 24.21 15.29 -17.86
C GLU A 74 23.19 14.14 -17.96
N ILE A 75 22.06 14.36 -18.64
CA ILE A 75 21.02 13.36 -18.88
C ILE A 75 21.33 12.65 -20.20
N LYS A 76 21.73 11.37 -20.09
CA LYS A 76 21.96 10.53 -21.27
C LYS A 76 20.66 10.37 -22.08
N ALA A 77 20.76 10.53 -23.39
CA ALA A 77 19.67 10.22 -24.31
C ALA A 77 19.32 8.72 -24.22
N LEU A 78 18.00 8.42 -24.27
CA LEU A 78 17.52 7.04 -24.28
C LEU A 78 17.96 6.32 -25.55
N SER A 79 18.45 5.10 -25.40
CA SER A 79 18.74 4.23 -26.54
C SER A 79 17.45 3.76 -27.25
N GLU A 80 17.54 3.29 -28.50
CA GLU A 80 16.37 2.81 -29.27
C GLU A 80 15.56 1.73 -28.52
N GLY A 81 16.20 0.89 -27.71
CA GLY A 81 15.54 -0.14 -26.90
C GLY A 81 15.03 0.31 -25.52
N GLU A 82 15.54 1.41 -24.99
CA GLU A 82 15.34 1.82 -23.59
C GLU A 82 13.99 2.51 -23.37
N GLN A 83 13.28 2.15 -22.31
CA GLN A 83 11.98 2.75 -22.00
C GLN A 83 12.14 4.07 -21.24
N PRO A 84 11.33 5.09 -21.54
CA PRO A 84 11.27 6.26 -20.68
C PRO A 84 10.74 5.87 -19.30
N LEU A 85 11.32 6.45 -18.26
CA LEU A 85 10.77 6.38 -16.91
C LEU A 85 9.39 7.09 -16.85
N ILE A 86 8.35 6.27 -16.74
CA ILE A 86 6.95 6.65 -16.57
C ILE A 86 6.54 6.26 -15.15
N VAL A 87 5.97 7.19 -14.38
CA VAL A 87 5.53 6.95 -12.99
C VAL A 87 4.04 7.24 -12.83
N ILE A 88 3.38 6.57 -11.89
CA ILE A 88 2.01 6.88 -11.48
C ILE A 88 2.04 7.68 -10.18
N LEU A 89 1.64 8.96 -10.22
CA LEU A 89 1.60 9.81 -9.04
C LEU A 89 0.28 9.62 -8.29
N THR A 90 0.36 9.14 -7.04
CA THR A 90 -0.78 8.85 -6.17
C THR A 90 -0.83 9.77 -4.95
N PRO A 91 -2.03 10.15 -4.46
CA PRO A 91 -2.18 10.82 -3.16
C PRO A 91 -1.82 9.93 -1.95
N GLY A 92 -1.66 8.60 -2.16
CA GLY A 92 -1.24 7.67 -1.11
C GLY A 92 -2.36 6.74 -0.59
N PRO A 93 -2.04 5.87 0.37
CA PRO A 93 -2.87 4.74 0.80
C PRO A 93 -4.21 5.15 1.42
N TYR A 94 -4.28 6.34 2.02
CA TYR A 94 -5.49 6.86 2.67
C TYR A 94 -6.55 7.35 1.67
N ASN A 95 -6.27 7.32 0.36
CA ASN A 95 -7.25 7.67 -0.66
C ASN A 95 -8.14 6.47 -1.02
N GLU A 96 -9.45 6.71 -1.13
CA GLU A 96 -10.47 5.70 -1.49
C GLU A 96 -10.20 4.92 -2.79
N THR A 97 -9.41 5.48 -3.70
CA THR A 97 -9.08 4.86 -4.99
C THR A 97 -7.66 4.33 -5.06
N TYR A 98 -6.90 4.33 -3.95
CA TYR A 98 -5.52 3.85 -3.94
C TYR A 98 -5.39 2.39 -4.42
N HIS A 99 -6.33 1.52 -4.03
CA HIS A 99 -6.34 0.12 -4.46
C HIS A 99 -6.29 -0.03 -5.98
N GLU A 100 -7.18 0.69 -6.67
CA GLU A 100 -7.22 0.73 -8.12
C GLU A 100 -5.88 1.22 -8.71
N GLN A 101 -5.30 2.25 -8.11
CA GLN A 101 -4.07 2.88 -8.59
C GLN A 101 -2.87 1.94 -8.46
N SER A 102 -2.74 1.24 -7.33
CA SER A 102 -1.70 0.22 -7.12
C SER A 102 -1.85 -0.96 -8.07
N TYR A 103 -3.08 -1.46 -8.25
CA TYR A 103 -3.35 -2.55 -9.19
C TYR A 103 -3.01 -2.15 -10.63
N LEU A 104 -3.40 -0.93 -11.05
CA LEU A 104 -3.07 -0.39 -12.36
C LEU A 104 -1.56 -0.19 -12.56
N ALA A 105 -0.85 0.29 -11.53
CA ALA A 105 0.61 0.46 -11.56
C ALA A 105 1.33 -0.88 -11.79
N GLY A 106 0.96 -1.92 -11.03
CA GLY A 106 1.49 -3.27 -11.19
C GLY A 106 1.20 -3.85 -12.57
N TYR A 107 -0.01 -3.66 -13.08
CA TYR A 107 -0.39 -4.17 -14.40
C TYR A 107 0.30 -3.46 -15.57
N LEU A 108 0.49 -2.14 -15.49
CA LEU A 108 1.21 -1.36 -16.51
C LEU A 108 2.74 -1.48 -16.40
N GLY A 109 3.23 -1.90 -15.24
CA GLY A 109 4.67 -1.99 -14.94
C GLY A 109 5.33 -0.64 -14.64
N PHE A 110 4.57 0.32 -14.11
CA PHE A 110 5.07 1.66 -13.77
C PHE A 110 5.27 1.80 -12.25
N PRO A 111 6.34 2.47 -11.78
CA PRO A 111 6.48 2.77 -10.36
C PRO A 111 5.32 3.63 -9.85
N LEU A 112 4.71 3.20 -8.73
CA LEU A 112 3.72 3.97 -7.99
C LEU A 112 4.43 4.90 -7.00
N VAL A 113 4.27 6.21 -7.19
CA VAL A 113 5.03 7.22 -6.46
C VAL A 113 4.11 8.24 -5.79
N GLN A 114 4.52 8.75 -4.62
CA GLN A 114 3.88 9.87 -3.94
C GLN A 114 4.65 11.17 -4.23
N GLY A 115 4.08 12.33 -3.89
CA GLY A 115 4.78 13.63 -4.05
C GLY A 115 6.17 13.64 -3.42
N ASN A 116 6.29 13.05 -2.23
CA ASN A 116 7.55 12.94 -1.49
C ASN A 116 8.58 11.98 -2.12
N ASP A 117 8.20 11.13 -3.08
CA ASP A 117 9.14 10.30 -3.83
C ASP A 117 9.81 11.10 -4.98
N LEU A 118 9.22 12.24 -5.36
CA LEU A 118 9.69 13.09 -6.44
C LEU A 118 10.33 14.38 -5.91
N THR A 119 11.20 14.98 -6.72
CA THR A 119 11.78 16.31 -6.45
C THR A 119 12.06 17.02 -7.76
N VAL A 120 11.89 18.34 -7.79
CA VAL A 120 12.32 19.16 -8.93
C VAL A 120 13.72 19.69 -8.65
N ARG A 121 14.64 19.55 -9.61
CA ARG A 121 15.98 20.14 -9.59
C ARG A 121 16.38 20.55 -11.00
N ASN A 122 16.92 21.76 -11.15
CA ASN A 122 17.36 22.33 -12.43
C ASN A 122 16.29 22.23 -13.54
N GLY A 123 15.01 22.39 -13.20
CA GLY A 123 13.93 22.32 -14.18
C GLY A 123 13.58 20.91 -14.68
N ILE A 124 14.06 19.85 -14.00
CA ILE A 124 13.74 18.45 -14.27
C ILE A 124 13.06 17.82 -13.04
N VAL A 125 12.08 16.93 -13.27
CA VAL A 125 11.52 16.08 -12.21
C VAL A 125 12.38 14.83 -12.04
N TRP A 126 12.81 14.57 -10.81
CA TRP A 126 13.62 13.43 -10.44
C TRP A 126 12.88 12.50 -9.49
N LEU A 127 12.99 11.20 -9.71
CA LEU A 127 12.59 10.15 -8.77
C LEU A 127 13.75 9.89 -7.81
N LYS A 128 13.47 9.94 -6.50
CA LYS A 128 14.40 9.55 -5.43
C LYS A 128 14.47 8.02 -5.35
N THR A 129 15.57 7.46 -5.84
CA THR A 129 15.85 6.02 -5.73
C THR A 129 17.02 5.78 -4.80
N ILE A 130 17.18 4.55 -4.31
CA ILE A 130 18.37 4.15 -3.56
C ILE A 130 19.66 4.24 -4.39
N SER A 131 19.56 4.21 -5.73
CA SER A 131 20.69 4.41 -6.66
C SER A 131 20.95 5.89 -6.98
N GLY A 132 20.26 6.81 -6.30
CA GLY A 132 20.31 8.25 -6.58
C GLY A 132 19.10 8.73 -7.41
N LEU A 133 19.26 9.90 -8.04
CA LEU A 133 18.18 10.56 -8.76
C LEU A 133 18.03 10.01 -10.18
N LYS A 134 16.80 9.70 -10.60
CA LYS A 134 16.46 9.27 -11.96
C LYS A 134 15.49 10.26 -12.61
N ALA A 135 15.81 10.76 -13.79
CA ALA A 135 14.96 11.71 -14.51
C ALA A 135 13.63 11.05 -14.91
N VAL A 136 12.52 11.69 -14.56
CA VAL A 136 11.17 11.25 -14.89
C VAL A 136 10.73 11.94 -16.18
N HIS A 137 10.19 11.17 -17.12
CA HIS A 137 9.77 11.68 -18.42
C HIS A 137 8.25 11.86 -18.49
N VAL A 138 7.50 10.96 -17.83
CA VAL A 138 6.03 10.99 -17.84
C VAL A 138 5.48 10.72 -16.45
N ILE A 139 4.49 11.50 -16.05
CA ILE A 139 3.73 11.34 -14.81
C ILE A 139 2.26 11.07 -15.18
N LEU A 140 1.80 9.84 -14.98
CA LEU A 140 0.38 9.50 -15.01
C LEU A 140 -0.23 9.87 -13.64
N ARG A 141 -0.85 11.04 -13.54
CA ARG A 141 -1.32 11.55 -12.25
C ARG A 141 -2.67 10.98 -11.85
N ARG A 142 -2.84 10.80 -10.53
CA ARG A 142 -4.08 10.41 -9.86
C ARG A 142 -4.49 11.43 -8.80
N LEU A 143 -4.01 12.67 -8.94
CA LEU A 143 -4.37 13.82 -8.14
C LEU A 143 -5.09 14.84 -9.00
N ASP A 144 -5.95 15.63 -8.36
CA ASP A 144 -6.52 16.82 -8.96
C ASP A 144 -5.46 17.92 -9.12
N ASP A 145 -5.76 18.90 -9.98
CA ASP A 145 -4.82 19.93 -10.46
C ASP A 145 -4.27 20.71 -9.29
N ASP A 146 -5.17 21.20 -8.44
CA ASP A 146 -4.86 22.06 -7.30
C ASP A 146 -3.86 21.40 -6.33
N PHE A 147 -3.83 20.07 -6.24
CA PHE A 147 -2.92 19.34 -5.36
C PHE A 147 -1.57 18.99 -5.99
N CYS A 148 -1.37 19.24 -7.28
CA CYS A 148 -0.17 18.79 -8.01
C CYS A 148 1.09 19.61 -7.70
N ASP A 149 0.97 20.89 -7.36
CA ASP A 149 2.11 21.78 -7.12
C ASP A 149 1.82 22.80 -6.00
N PRO A 150 2.46 22.67 -4.84
CA PRO A 150 2.25 23.61 -3.74
C PRO A 150 2.84 25.01 -3.97
N LEU A 151 3.76 25.20 -4.92
CA LEU A 151 4.34 26.52 -5.18
C LEU A 151 3.43 27.41 -6.03
N GLU A 152 2.78 26.85 -7.04
CA GLU A 152 1.96 27.63 -7.99
C GLU A 152 0.44 27.47 -7.80
N LEU A 153 -0.05 26.33 -7.28
CA LEU A 153 -1.47 26.01 -7.27
C LEU A 153 -2.08 26.12 -5.87
N ASN A 154 -1.72 25.23 -4.95
CA ASN A 154 -2.24 25.22 -3.59
C ASN A 154 -1.12 25.06 -2.56
N SER A 155 -0.75 26.15 -1.89
CA SER A 155 0.29 26.19 -0.86
C SER A 155 0.03 25.29 0.35
N SER A 156 -1.21 24.87 0.58
CA SER A 156 -1.55 23.93 1.65
C SER A 156 -1.42 22.46 1.24
N SER A 157 -1.12 22.16 -0.03
CA SER A 157 -0.98 20.78 -0.51
C SER A 157 0.32 20.14 -0.04
N VAL A 158 0.21 18.95 0.54
CA VAL A 158 1.36 18.07 0.87
C VAL A 158 1.51 16.90 -0.11
N LEU A 159 0.62 16.80 -1.10
CA LEU A 159 0.53 15.63 -1.98
C LEU A 159 1.31 15.80 -3.30
N GLY A 160 1.51 17.05 -3.72
CA GLY A 160 2.12 17.41 -5.00
C GLY A 160 3.63 17.44 -4.97
N VAL A 161 4.21 17.98 -6.05
CA VAL A 161 5.66 18.17 -6.18
C VAL A 161 5.91 19.65 -6.44
N ALA A 162 6.65 20.30 -5.53
CA ALA A 162 7.00 21.71 -5.63
C ALA A 162 7.72 22.01 -6.95
N GLY A 163 7.17 22.93 -7.75
CA GLY A 163 7.73 23.37 -9.04
C GLY A 163 7.35 22.50 -10.23
N LEU A 164 6.47 21.50 -10.05
CA LEU A 164 6.02 20.62 -11.12
C LEU A 164 5.37 21.38 -12.28
N THR A 165 4.62 22.44 -11.98
CA THR A 165 3.90 23.23 -12.99
C THR A 165 4.88 23.91 -13.94
N GLN A 166 5.95 24.51 -13.42
CA GLN A 166 7.00 25.14 -14.22
C GLN A 166 7.75 24.12 -15.09
N VAL A 167 8.02 22.93 -14.56
CA VAL A 167 8.70 21.86 -15.32
C VAL A 167 7.83 21.36 -16.47
N ALA A 168 6.53 21.18 -16.22
CA ALA A 168 5.55 20.82 -17.25
C ALA A 168 5.41 21.92 -18.31
N ARG A 169 5.38 23.19 -17.90
CA ARG A 169 5.33 24.35 -18.79
C ARG A 169 6.55 24.41 -19.72
N ASN A 170 7.72 24.03 -19.23
CA ASN A 170 8.95 23.96 -20.03
C ASN A 170 9.02 22.71 -20.94
N GLY A 171 8.03 21.81 -20.89
CA GLY A 171 8.01 20.58 -21.69
C GLY A 171 9.06 19.55 -21.26
N GLN A 172 9.61 19.71 -20.05
CA GLN A 172 10.61 18.82 -19.45
C GLN A 172 9.97 17.64 -18.69
N VAL A 173 8.65 17.56 -18.63
CA VAL A 173 7.91 16.37 -18.18
C VAL A 173 6.54 16.33 -18.87
N VAL A 174 6.05 15.15 -19.22
CA VAL A 174 4.68 14.95 -19.70
C VAL A 174 3.78 14.59 -18.52
N ILE A 175 2.76 15.41 -18.26
CA ILE A 175 1.73 15.08 -17.26
C ILE A 175 0.50 14.52 -17.97
N ALA A 176 0.14 13.28 -17.66
CA ALA A 176 -1.03 12.59 -18.19
C ALA A 176 -2.09 12.43 -17.08
N ASN A 177 -3.26 13.07 -17.15
CA ASN A 177 -3.67 14.09 -18.12
C ASN A 177 -3.11 15.47 -17.75
N SER A 178 -2.99 16.38 -18.72
CA SER A 178 -2.40 17.71 -18.50
C SER A 178 -3.08 18.50 -17.38
N LEU A 179 -2.32 19.37 -16.70
CA LEU A 179 -2.88 20.37 -15.79
C LEU A 179 -3.80 21.32 -16.58
N GLY A 180 -4.92 21.73 -15.98
CA GLY A 180 -5.97 22.53 -16.61
C GLY A 180 -7.00 21.73 -17.41
N SER A 181 -6.83 20.42 -17.55
CA SER A 181 -7.82 19.56 -18.23
C SER A 181 -9.16 19.48 -17.48
N ASN A 182 -9.21 19.89 -16.21
CA ASN A 182 -10.42 19.93 -15.38
C ASN A 182 -11.54 20.81 -15.96
N ILE A 183 -11.20 21.84 -16.75
CA ILE A 183 -12.17 22.74 -17.39
C ILE A 183 -13.13 21.99 -18.31
N LEU A 184 -12.64 20.92 -18.95
CA LEU A 184 -13.43 20.07 -19.84
C LEU A 184 -14.45 19.20 -19.09
N GLN A 185 -14.41 19.13 -17.75
CA GLN A 185 -15.43 18.48 -16.92
C GLN A 185 -16.54 19.43 -16.49
N SER A 186 -16.44 20.72 -16.83
CA SER A 186 -17.45 21.69 -16.44
C SER A 186 -18.80 21.29 -17.03
N GLY A 187 -19.80 21.19 -16.16
CA GLY A 187 -21.17 20.89 -16.57
C GLY A 187 -21.74 21.95 -17.51
N ALA A 188 -21.23 23.18 -17.44
CA ALA A 188 -21.64 24.27 -18.33
C ALA A 188 -21.36 23.94 -19.81
N LEU A 189 -20.26 23.24 -20.10
CA LEU A 189 -19.88 22.90 -21.48
C LEU A 189 -20.87 21.95 -22.16
N LEU A 190 -21.61 21.15 -21.40
CA LEU A 190 -22.55 20.16 -21.95
C LEU A 190 -23.62 20.79 -22.84
N GLY A 191 -24.11 21.99 -22.49
CA GLY A 191 -25.07 22.73 -23.31
C GLY A 191 -24.50 23.23 -24.64
N PHE A 192 -23.18 23.40 -24.72
CA PHE A 192 -22.50 23.95 -25.89
C PHE A 192 -21.88 22.88 -26.81
N LEU A 193 -21.74 21.63 -26.34
CA LEU A 193 -21.12 20.53 -27.09
C LEU A 193 -21.65 20.35 -28.53
N PRO A 194 -22.97 20.41 -28.81
CA PRO A 194 -23.45 20.27 -30.19
C PRO A 194 -22.91 21.33 -31.15
N LYS A 195 -22.77 22.58 -30.69
CA LYS A 195 -22.18 23.68 -31.47
C LYS A 195 -20.66 23.52 -31.58
N LEU A 196 -20.01 23.12 -30.49
CA LEU A 196 -18.55 22.89 -30.45
C LEU A 196 -18.14 21.77 -31.42
N CYS A 197 -18.85 20.65 -31.47
CA CYS A 197 -18.57 19.57 -32.41
C CYS A 197 -18.65 20.04 -33.87
N ARG A 198 -19.69 20.80 -34.24
CA ARG A 198 -19.79 21.37 -35.60
C ARG A 198 -18.67 22.35 -35.89
N ARG A 199 -18.27 23.17 -34.91
CA ARG A 199 -17.25 24.20 -35.09
C ARG A 199 -15.82 23.64 -35.21
N PHE A 200 -15.49 22.60 -34.44
CA PHE A 200 -14.13 22.05 -34.34
C PHE A 200 -13.92 20.78 -35.15
N LEU A 201 -14.93 19.92 -35.26
CA LEU A 201 -14.84 18.62 -35.94
C LEU A 201 -15.61 18.60 -37.27
N ASN A 202 -16.39 19.64 -37.58
CA ASN A 202 -17.30 19.68 -38.72
C ASN A 202 -18.29 18.49 -38.76
N GLU A 203 -18.62 17.94 -37.59
CA GLU A 203 -19.53 16.80 -37.43
C GLU A 203 -20.61 17.12 -36.38
N PRO A 204 -21.83 16.57 -36.52
CA PRO A 204 -22.82 16.63 -35.45
C PRO A 204 -22.38 15.76 -34.27
N LEU A 205 -22.81 16.14 -33.06
CA LEU A 205 -22.60 15.33 -31.86
C LEU A 205 -23.31 13.96 -32.00
N LYS A 206 -22.54 12.87 -32.11
CA LYS A 206 -23.06 11.51 -32.36
C LYS A 206 -23.78 10.91 -31.16
N MET A 207 -23.28 11.17 -29.95
CA MET A 207 -23.91 10.72 -28.69
C MET A 207 -24.38 11.95 -27.92
N PRO A 208 -25.70 12.12 -27.68
CA PRO A 208 -26.20 13.31 -27.03
C PRO A 208 -25.86 13.32 -25.53
N SER A 209 -25.66 14.51 -24.98
CA SER A 209 -25.60 14.74 -23.53
C SER A 209 -26.99 14.98 -22.97
N VAL A 210 -27.16 14.79 -21.66
CA VAL A 210 -28.40 15.17 -20.97
C VAL A 210 -28.68 16.66 -21.21
N ALA A 211 -29.94 17.02 -21.45
CA ALA A 211 -30.34 18.42 -21.64
C ALA A 211 -29.86 19.24 -20.42
N THR A 212 -28.97 20.19 -20.68
CA THR A 212 -28.25 20.95 -19.65
C THR A 212 -28.36 22.44 -19.96
N TRP A 213 -28.78 23.21 -18.97
CA TRP A 213 -28.88 24.67 -19.00
C TRP A 213 -27.82 25.25 -18.07
N TRP A 214 -26.99 26.16 -18.58
CA TRP A 214 -26.07 26.90 -17.74
C TRP A 214 -26.73 28.18 -17.25
N CYS A 215 -26.89 28.30 -15.93
CA CYS A 215 -27.60 29.41 -15.33
C CYS A 215 -26.89 30.76 -15.51
N GLY A 216 -25.63 30.78 -15.97
CA GLY A 216 -24.92 32.00 -16.36
C GLY A 216 -25.55 32.73 -17.55
N GLU A 217 -26.33 32.04 -18.40
CA GLU A 217 -27.14 32.69 -19.43
C GLU A 217 -28.48 33.15 -18.84
N PRO A 218 -28.83 34.46 -18.89
CA PRO A 218 -30.05 34.98 -18.26
C PRO A 218 -31.33 34.28 -18.70
N GLN A 219 -31.45 33.95 -19.99
CA GLN A 219 -32.62 33.25 -20.53
C GLN A 219 -32.72 31.79 -20.01
N ALA A 220 -31.57 31.13 -19.87
CA ALA A 220 -31.51 29.79 -19.30
C ALA A 220 -31.90 29.81 -17.82
N LEU A 221 -31.42 30.79 -17.04
CA LEU A 221 -31.78 30.96 -15.64
C LEU A 221 -33.29 31.08 -15.42
N GLU A 222 -33.98 31.94 -16.17
CA GLU A 222 -35.44 32.09 -16.02
C GLU A 222 -36.21 30.81 -16.42
N THR A 223 -35.71 30.08 -17.41
CA THR A 223 -36.25 28.77 -17.81
C THR A 223 -36.10 27.76 -16.66
N VAL A 224 -34.95 27.75 -16.01
CA VAL A 224 -34.65 26.87 -14.87
C VAL A 224 -35.53 27.19 -13.65
N ILE A 225 -35.68 28.47 -13.31
CA ILE A 225 -36.49 28.90 -12.17
C ILE A 225 -37.97 28.51 -12.37
N THR A 226 -38.47 28.69 -13.60
CA THR A 226 -39.85 28.35 -13.98
C THR A 226 -40.10 26.85 -13.87
N ASN A 227 -39.18 26.02 -14.36
CA ASN A 227 -39.32 24.57 -14.45
C ASN A 227 -38.59 23.79 -13.35
N LEU A 228 -38.25 24.44 -12.24
CA LEU A 228 -37.34 23.91 -11.22
C LEU A 228 -37.72 22.51 -10.73
N HIS A 229 -39.02 22.23 -10.57
CA HIS A 229 -39.55 20.94 -10.10
C HIS A 229 -39.07 19.74 -10.92
N ASN A 230 -38.84 19.89 -12.22
CA ASN A 230 -38.48 18.78 -13.12
C ASN A 230 -36.97 18.69 -13.39
N LEU A 231 -36.17 19.50 -12.68
CA LEU A 231 -34.76 19.69 -12.95
C LEU A 231 -33.91 19.26 -11.75
N VAL A 232 -32.69 18.85 -12.07
CA VAL A 232 -31.63 18.58 -11.09
C VAL A 232 -30.62 19.72 -11.17
N ILE A 233 -30.45 20.46 -10.08
CA ILE A 233 -29.47 21.53 -9.97
C ILE A 233 -28.13 20.96 -9.54
N LYS A 234 -27.08 21.30 -10.26
CA LYS A 234 -25.71 20.84 -10.01
C LYS A 234 -24.73 22.02 -10.09
N PRO A 235 -23.56 21.93 -9.44
CA PRO A 235 -22.50 22.90 -9.65
C PRO A 235 -22.01 22.89 -11.12
N ALA A 236 -21.77 24.08 -11.67
CA ALA A 236 -21.23 24.24 -13.03
C ALA A 236 -19.76 23.83 -13.12
N PHE A 237 -19.00 24.00 -12.03
CA PHE A 237 -17.57 23.74 -11.96
C PHE A 237 -17.25 22.71 -10.88
N PRO A 238 -16.29 21.78 -11.11
CA PRO A 238 -15.94 20.73 -10.16
C PRO A 238 -15.44 21.24 -8.80
N GLN A 239 -14.84 22.43 -8.77
CA GLN A 239 -14.30 23.07 -7.55
C GLN A 239 -15.40 23.47 -6.55
N ILE A 240 -16.65 23.59 -7.02
CA ILE A 240 -17.79 23.95 -6.18
C ILE A 240 -18.33 22.67 -5.56
N ASN A 241 -17.93 22.43 -4.30
CA ASN A 241 -18.36 21.24 -3.57
C ASN A 241 -19.82 21.38 -3.09
N GLN A 242 -20.76 21.09 -3.98
CA GLN A 242 -22.19 21.08 -3.68
C GLN A 242 -22.85 19.81 -4.23
N HIS A 243 -23.75 19.23 -3.44
CA HIS A 243 -24.49 18.05 -3.84
C HIS A 243 -25.56 18.40 -4.88
N PRO A 244 -25.91 17.46 -5.79
CA PRO A 244 -27.06 17.62 -6.66
C PRO A 244 -28.33 17.86 -5.84
N ILE A 245 -29.12 18.85 -6.24
CA ILE A 245 -30.40 19.17 -5.63
C ILE A 245 -31.50 18.79 -6.61
N PHE A 246 -32.40 17.90 -6.20
CA PHE A 246 -33.55 17.49 -7.00
C PHE A 246 -34.70 18.44 -6.74
N GLY A 247 -35.19 19.12 -7.78
CA GLY A 247 -36.24 20.11 -7.62
C GLY A 247 -37.58 19.54 -7.16
N GLU A 248 -37.85 18.26 -7.43
CA GLU A 248 -39.05 17.54 -7.00
C GLU A 248 -39.11 17.30 -5.48
N ASP A 249 -37.95 17.25 -4.82
CA ASP A 249 -37.85 16.97 -3.38
C ASP A 249 -37.94 18.26 -2.52
N LEU A 250 -37.96 19.44 -3.15
CA LEU A 250 -37.91 20.73 -2.44
C LEU A 250 -39.29 21.15 -1.94
N SER A 251 -39.34 21.55 -0.67
CA SER A 251 -40.49 22.30 -0.13
C SER A 251 -40.59 23.70 -0.76
N PRO A 252 -41.76 24.37 -0.68
CA PRO A 252 -41.92 25.73 -1.20
C PRO A 252 -40.91 26.74 -0.63
N VAL A 253 -40.59 26.62 0.66
CA VAL A 253 -39.61 27.49 1.34
C VAL A 253 -38.19 27.24 0.84
N GLU A 254 -37.80 25.97 0.72
CA GLU A 254 -36.48 25.60 0.19
C GLU A 254 -36.33 25.99 -1.28
N ARG A 255 -37.41 25.93 -2.05
CA ARG A 255 -37.45 26.39 -3.44
C ARG A 255 -37.18 27.89 -3.55
N GLU A 256 -37.83 28.72 -2.74
CA GLU A 256 -37.59 30.17 -2.74
C GLU A 256 -36.14 30.49 -2.36
N HIS A 257 -35.60 29.82 -1.34
CA HIS A 257 -34.22 29.97 -0.93
C HIS A 257 -33.23 29.54 -2.03
N LEU A 258 -33.51 28.44 -2.72
CA LEU A 258 -32.69 28.00 -3.86
C LEU A 258 -32.74 29.01 -5.01
N VAL A 259 -33.91 29.59 -5.32
CA VAL A 259 -34.04 30.62 -6.35
C VAL A 259 -33.22 31.86 -6.00
N GLN A 260 -33.26 32.32 -4.75
CA GLN A 260 -32.40 33.42 -4.29
C GLN A 260 -30.92 33.09 -4.46
N LYS A 261 -30.51 31.87 -4.08
CA LYS A 261 -29.13 31.39 -4.24
C LYS A 261 -28.69 31.33 -5.71
N LEU A 262 -29.56 30.86 -6.60
CA LEU A 262 -29.33 30.82 -8.05
C LEU A 262 -29.17 32.23 -8.63
N ARG A 263 -30.04 33.17 -8.24
CA ARG A 263 -29.95 34.57 -8.71
C ARG A 263 -28.72 35.31 -8.18
N ALA A 264 -28.24 34.95 -6.98
CA ALA A 264 -27.06 35.58 -6.39
C ALA A 264 -25.76 35.20 -7.11
N ASN A 265 -25.62 33.95 -7.56
CA ASN A 265 -24.42 33.46 -8.25
C ASN A 265 -24.77 32.52 -9.43
N PRO A 266 -25.45 33.04 -10.47
CA PRO A 266 -26.02 32.21 -11.54
C PRO A 266 -24.97 31.38 -12.29
N GLN A 267 -23.78 31.94 -12.53
CA GLN A 267 -22.68 31.28 -13.24
C GLN A 267 -22.16 30.00 -12.57
N HIS A 268 -22.43 29.82 -11.27
CA HIS A 268 -21.97 28.66 -10.48
C HIS A 268 -22.85 27.42 -10.65
N TYR A 269 -23.99 27.53 -11.33
CA TYR A 269 -24.98 26.46 -11.39
C TYR A 269 -25.32 26.05 -12.82
N ILE A 270 -25.62 24.77 -12.96
CA ILE A 270 -26.31 24.21 -14.12
C ILE A 270 -27.59 23.53 -13.64
N ALA A 271 -28.56 23.43 -14.54
CA ALA A 271 -29.71 22.56 -14.37
C ALA A 271 -29.67 21.47 -15.44
N GLN A 272 -30.03 20.25 -15.06
CA GLN A 272 -30.16 19.13 -15.97
C GLN A 272 -31.55 18.53 -15.90
N GLU A 273 -32.05 18.04 -17.04
CA GLU A 273 -33.28 17.25 -17.06
C GLU A 273 -33.10 15.96 -16.25
N GLN A 274 -34.14 15.58 -15.50
CA GLN A 274 -34.13 14.33 -14.75
C GLN A 274 -34.36 13.15 -15.71
N VAL A 275 -33.32 12.32 -15.89
CA VAL A 275 -33.38 11.17 -16.79
C VAL A 275 -33.73 9.91 -16.00
N LYS A 276 -34.70 9.13 -16.49
CA LYS A 276 -34.97 7.77 -15.98
C LYS A 276 -33.78 6.86 -16.30
N ILE A 277 -33.03 6.49 -15.27
CA ILE A 277 -31.81 5.68 -15.38
C ILE A 277 -32.19 4.22 -15.63
N SER A 278 -31.44 3.53 -16.49
CA SER A 278 -31.56 2.07 -16.65
C SER A 278 -31.31 1.39 -15.31
N GLN A 279 -31.96 0.24 -15.08
CA GLN A 279 -31.67 -0.60 -13.93
C GLN A 279 -31.03 -1.93 -14.35
N ALA A 280 -30.35 -2.60 -13.43
CA ALA A 280 -29.74 -3.91 -13.61
C ALA A 280 -29.95 -4.79 -12.35
N PRO A 281 -30.04 -6.13 -12.51
CA PRO A 281 -30.17 -7.03 -11.36
C PRO A 281 -28.93 -6.99 -10.46
N ALA A 282 -29.14 -6.76 -9.17
CA ALA A 282 -28.11 -6.72 -8.14
C ALA A 282 -28.47 -7.68 -7.00
N TRP A 283 -27.48 -8.47 -6.56
CA TRP A 283 -27.62 -9.37 -5.44
C TRP A 283 -27.41 -8.61 -4.13
N SER A 284 -28.38 -8.65 -3.22
CA SER A 284 -28.25 -8.10 -1.86
C SER A 284 -28.15 -9.25 -0.87
N SER A 285 -27.09 -9.24 -0.05
CA SER A 285 -26.85 -10.24 0.99
C SER A 285 -27.38 -9.82 2.37
N HIS A 286 -27.88 -8.58 2.53
CA HIS A 286 -28.27 -8.08 3.84
C HIS A 286 -29.64 -8.61 4.25
N HIS A 287 -29.67 -9.29 5.41
CA HIS A 287 -30.82 -9.92 6.08
C HIS A 287 -31.48 -11.10 5.35
N LYS A 288 -31.73 -11.03 4.04
CA LYS A 288 -32.16 -12.16 3.19
C LYS A 288 -31.57 -12.02 1.78
N PRO A 289 -31.00 -13.08 1.19
CA PRO A 289 -30.52 -13.05 -0.19
C PRO A 289 -31.68 -12.76 -1.14
N ASN A 290 -31.65 -11.60 -1.81
CA ASN A 290 -32.61 -11.24 -2.85
C ASN A 290 -31.93 -10.58 -4.05
N ILE A 291 -32.60 -10.64 -5.20
CA ILE A 291 -32.18 -9.96 -6.42
C ILE A 291 -33.10 -8.77 -6.63
N ASN A 292 -32.55 -7.56 -6.55
CA ASN A 292 -33.28 -6.31 -6.75
C ASN A 292 -32.84 -5.64 -8.06
N SER A 293 -33.74 -4.87 -8.67
CA SER A 293 -33.44 -4.05 -9.86
C SER A 293 -32.94 -2.69 -9.40
N LEU A 294 -31.65 -2.40 -9.54
CA LEU A 294 -31.04 -1.16 -9.07
C LEU A 294 -30.51 -0.31 -10.24
N ALA A 295 -30.58 1.02 -10.10
CA ALA A 295 -30.11 1.95 -11.13
C ALA A 295 -28.62 1.72 -11.46
N ILE A 296 -28.30 1.71 -12.76
CA ILE A 296 -26.96 1.42 -13.29
C ILE A 296 -26.42 2.58 -14.15
N GLY A 297 -25.19 2.97 -13.88
CA GLY A 297 -24.39 3.90 -14.69
C GLY A 297 -23.17 3.19 -15.27
N LEU A 298 -22.79 3.55 -16.50
CA LEU A 298 -21.60 3.01 -17.16
C LEU A 298 -20.59 4.13 -17.38
N ARG A 299 -19.34 3.90 -16.93
CA ARG A 299 -18.19 4.75 -17.26
C ARG A 299 -17.34 4.06 -18.33
N VAL A 300 -17.17 4.75 -19.45
CA VAL A 300 -16.34 4.31 -20.57
C VAL A 300 -15.02 5.09 -20.55
N TYR A 301 -13.93 4.45 -20.97
CA TYR A 301 -12.60 5.03 -20.97
C TYR A 301 -12.08 5.18 -22.39
N ALA A 302 -11.53 6.36 -22.69
CA ALA A 302 -10.87 6.67 -23.94
C ALA A 302 -9.41 7.04 -23.65
N CYS A 303 -8.49 6.54 -24.47
CA CYS A 303 -7.06 6.83 -24.37
C CYS A 303 -6.57 7.47 -25.68
N PRO A 304 -5.92 8.65 -25.64
CA PRO A 304 -5.29 9.21 -26.82
C PRO A 304 -4.04 8.42 -27.18
N THR A 305 -3.85 8.17 -28.46
CA THR A 305 -2.68 7.54 -29.09
C THR A 305 -2.19 8.44 -30.22
N PRO A 306 -0.96 8.24 -30.73
CA PRO A 306 -0.46 9.00 -31.88
C PRO A 306 -1.36 8.89 -33.13
N ASN A 307 -2.14 7.82 -33.24
CA ASN A 307 -3.01 7.53 -34.39
C ASN A 307 -4.51 7.83 -34.12
N GLY A 308 -4.84 8.53 -33.02
CA GLY A 308 -6.22 8.83 -32.63
C GLY A 308 -6.60 8.24 -31.27
N TYR A 309 -7.89 8.00 -31.03
CA TYR A 309 -8.38 7.50 -29.73
C TYR A 309 -8.68 6.00 -29.76
N VAL A 310 -8.30 5.31 -28.69
CA VAL A 310 -8.68 3.92 -28.43
C VAL A 310 -9.69 3.90 -27.28
N ILE A 311 -10.78 3.17 -27.46
CA ILE A 311 -11.84 2.99 -26.46
C ILE A 311 -11.68 1.62 -25.80
N MET A 312 -11.82 1.57 -24.48
CA MET A 312 -11.81 0.30 -23.76
C MET A 312 -13.02 -0.56 -24.20
N PRO A 313 -12.83 -1.84 -24.61
CA PRO A 313 -13.93 -2.75 -24.93
C PRO A 313 -14.58 -3.27 -23.64
N GLY A 314 -15.13 -2.34 -22.86
CA GLY A 314 -15.70 -2.55 -21.54
C GLY A 314 -15.89 -1.22 -20.82
N GLY A 315 -15.89 -1.26 -19.50
CA GLY A 315 -16.03 -0.07 -18.68
C GLY A 315 -16.35 -0.43 -17.24
N LEU A 316 -16.49 0.59 -16.41
CA LEU A 316 -16.90 0.41 -15.02
C LEU A 316 -18.41 0.64 -14.92
N ALA A 317 -19.16 -0.45 -14.74
CA ALA A 317 -20.56 -0.38 -14.40
C ALA A 317 -20.69 -0.16 -12.88
N ARG A 318 -21.54 0.80 -12.49
CA ARG A 318 -21.82 1.13 -11.09
C ARG A 318 -23.30 1.02 -10.82
N ILE A 319 -23.63 0.47 -9.66
CA ILE A 319 -24.99 0.32 -9.19
C ILE A 319 -25.21 1.29 -8.03
N ALA A 320 -26.38 1.92 -7.99
CA ALA A 320 -26.77 2.74 -6.85
C ALA A 320 -26.78 1.90 -5.55
N SER A 321 -26.26 2.48 -4.47
CA SER A 321 -26.23 1.88 -3.13
C SER A 321 -26.82 2.90 -2.15
N GLY A 322 -27.97 2.60 -1.54
CA GLY A 322 -28.64 3.49 -0.58
C GLY A 322 -30.14 3.70 -0.83
N LYS A 323 -30.77 4.52 0.03
CA LYS A 323 -32.22 4.83 -0.03
C LYS A 323 -32.62 5.71 -1.22
N ASP A 324 -31.67 6.47 -1.78
CA ASP A 324 -31.92 7.34 -2.93
C ASP A 324 -31.25 6.78 -4.19
N GLU A 325 -32.02 5.99 -4.93
CA GLU A 325 -31.58 5.27 -6.14
C GLU A 325 -31.14 6.20 -7.29
N ARG A 326 -31.39 7.51 -7.18
CA ARG A 326 -31.17 8.52 -8.24
C ARG A 326 -29.72 9.02 -8.30
N VAL A 327 -28.91 8.80 -7.25
CA VAL A 327 -27.52 9.32 -7.16
C VAL A 327 -26.49 8.20 -7.21
N ILE A 328 -25.75 8.10 -8.32
CA ILE A 328 -24.65 7.15 -8.51
C ILE A 328 -23.32 7.86 -8.23
N THR A 329 -22.90 7.96 -6.97
CA THR A 329 -21.61 8.54 -6.58
C THR A 329 -20.60 7.47 -6.15
N MET A 330 -19.32 7.72 -6.45
CA MET A 330 -18.20 6.88 -5.96
C MET A 330 -18.01 6.96 -4.46
N GLN A 331 -18.18 8.16 -3.92
CA GLN A 331 -17.88 8.49 -2.53
C GLN A 331 -18.85 7.87 -1.52
N ARG A 332 -19.94 7.25 -1.99
CA ARG A 332 -20.93 6.56 -1.15
C ARG A 332 -21.03 5.08 -1.52
N GLY A 333 -19.95 4.32 -1.31
CA GLY A 333 -20.01 2.87 -1.16
C GLY A 333 -20.80 2.10 -2.26
N GLY A 334 -20.73 2.55 -3.50
CA GLY A 334 -21.42 1.92 -4.62
C GLY A 334 -20.76 0.62 -5.04
N THR A 335 -21.55 -0.44 -5.26
CA THR A 335 -21.04 -1.69 -5.81
C THR A 335 -20.76 -1.54 -7.30
N SER A 336 -19.72 -2.23 -7.79
CA SER A 336 -19.37 -2.23 -9.20
C SER A 336 -19.69 -3.59 -9.85
N LYS A 337 -19.93 -3.56 -11.16
CA LYS A 337 -20.10 -4.76 -12.00
C LYS A 337 -19.07 -4.75 -13.12
N ASP A 338 -18.66 -5.95 -13.53
CA ASP A 338 -17.93 -6.11 -14.78
C ASP A 338 -18.86 -5.82 -15.97
N THR A 339 -18.34 -5.13 -16.98
CA THR A 339 -19.09 -4.78 -18.21
C THR A 339 -18.57 -5.62 -19.36
N TRP A 340 -19.38 -6.58 -19.80
CA TRP A 340 -19.02 -7.49 -20.89
C TRP A 340 -19.42 -6.93 -22.24
N ILE A 341 -18.45 -6.90 -23.16
CA ILE A 341 -18.68 -6.63 -24.57
C ILE A 341 -18.40 -7.94 -25.29
N THR A 342 -19.40 -8.50 -25.95
CA THR A 342 -19.27 -9.75 -26.70
C THR A 342 -18.80 -9.46 -28.12
N SER A 343 -18.04 -10.38 -28.71
CA SER A 343 -17.61 -10.31 -30.11
C SER A 343 -17.68 -11.70 -30.73
N PRO A 344 -18.27 -11.87 -31.92
CA PRO A 344 -18.22 -13.16 -32.62
C PRO A 344 -16.79 -13.53 -33.05
N ASN A 345 -15.90 -12.55 -33.20
CA ASN A 345 -14.50 -12.78 -33.50
C ASN A 345 -13.70 -12.92 -32.20
N THR A 346 -13.00 -14.05 -32.04
CA THR A 346 -12.01 -14.27 -30.98
C THR A 346 -11.01 -13.11 -30.96
N SER A 347 -10.94 -12.40 -29.84
CA SER A 347 -9.98 -11.31 -29.67
C SER A 347 -8.57 -11.88 -29.75
N TYR A 348 -7.73 -11.34 -30.63
CA TYR A 348 -6.31 -11.69 -30.64
C TYR A 348 -5.68 -11.42 -29.27
N HIS A 349 -4.84 -12.35 -28.82
CA HIS A 349 -4.17 -12.24 -27.54
C HIS A 349 -3.03 -11.21 -27.65
N THR A 350 -3.35 -9.93 -27.48
CA THR A 350 -2.32 -8.89 -27.40
C THR A 350 -1.70 -8.95 -26.01
N SER A 351 -0.50 -9.53 -25.93
CA SER A 351 0.30 -9.44 -24.72
C SER A 351 0.70 -7.99 -24.50
N LEU A 352 0.63 -7.52 -23.25
CA LEU A 352 1.31 -6.30 -22.87
C LEU A 352 2.82 -6.45 -23.06
N LEU A 353 3.38 -7.63 -22.81
CA LEU A 353 4.82 -7.81 -22.79
C LEU A 353 5.39 -7.70 -24.21
N ARG A 354 6.36 -6.79 -24.39
CA ARG A 354 7.15 -6.70 -25.62
C ARG A 354 7.99 -7.97 -25.75
N ARG A 355 8.20 -8.43 -26.98
CA ARG A 355 9.20 -9.47 -27.25
C ARG A 355 10.59 -8.88 -27.01
N THR A 356 11.34 -9.46 -26.08
CA THR A 356 12.76 -9.17 -25.86
C THR A 356 13.57 -9.85 -26.96
N THR A 357 13.79 -9.14 -28.07
CA THR A 357 14.41 -9.71 -29.28
C THR A 357 15.93 -9.63 -29.27
N SER A 358 16.54 -8.79 -28.42
CA SER A 358 17.99 -8.63 -28.33
C SER A 358 18.50 -8.67 -26.90
N SER A 359 19.81 -8.93 -26.74
CA SER A 359 20.49 -8.88 -25.44
C SER A 359 20.45 -7.49 -24.79
N LYS A 360 20.32 -6.42 -25.60
CA LYS A 360 20.21 -5.04 -25.14
C LYS A 360 18.85 -4.72 -24.50
N ASP A 361 17.84 -5.54 -24.77
CA ASP A 361 16.49 -5.41 -24.18
C ASP A 361 16.39 -6.11 -22.81
N LEU A 362 17.42 -6.86 -22.39
CA LEU A 362 17.40 -7.63 -21.16
C LEU A 362 17.63 -6.72 -19.94
N VAL A 363 16.59 -6.56 -19.13
CA VAL A 363 16.67 -5.89 -17.84
C VAL A 363 17.05 -6.92 -16.77
N ARG A 364 18.27 -6.84 -16.22
CA ARG A 364 18.80 -7.80 -15.23
C ARG A 364 18.69 -7.34 -13.78
N GLY A 365 18.14 -6.16 -13.52
CA GLY A 365 17.99 -5.58 -12.19
C GLY A 365 16.83 -4.59 -12.10
N ASN A 366 16.32 -4.41 -10.89
CA ASN A 366 15.18 -3.52 -10.61
C ASN A 366 15.70 -2.09 -10.41
N THR A 367 15.81 -1.32 -11.48
CA THR A 367 16.49 0.00 -11.50
C THR A 367 15.70 1.15 -10.85
N TYR A 368 14.43 0.92 -10.45
CA TYR A 368 13.50 2.00 -10.07
C TYR A 368 12.87 1.81 -8.68
N LEU A 369 13.64 1.30 -7.71
CA LEU A 369 13.18 1.22 -6.32
C LEU A 369 13.29 2.59 -5.64
N SER A 370 12.14 3.17 -5.27
CA SER A 370 12.11 4.42 -4.52
C SER A 370 12.59 4.21 -3.08
N SER A 371 13.16 5.24 -2.47
CA SER A 371 13.60 5.20 -1.06
C SER A 371 12.48 4.76 -0.11
N ARG A 372 11.28 5.33 -0.28
CA ARG A 372 10.08 4.96 0.52
C ARG A 372 9.67 3.50 0.34
N MET A 373 9.78 2.96 -0.88
CA MET A 373 9.46 1.55 -1.13
C MET A 373 10.43 0.63 -0.37
N VAL A 374 11.71 0.98 -0.37
CA VAL A 374 12.75 0.21 0.32
C VAL A 374 12.59 0.33 1.83
N GLU A 375 12.26 1.51 2.34
CA GLU A 375 11.90 1.74 3.74
C GLU A 375 10.71 0.87 4.16
N ASN A 376 9.63 0.85 3.37
CA ASN A 376 8.46 0.01 3.66
C ASN A 376 8.82 -1.47 3.67
N LEU A 377 9.68 -1.94 2.75
CA LEU A 377 10.16 -3.33 2.73
C LEU A 377 11.04 -3.67 3.93
N PHE A 378 11.92 -2.75 4.34
CA PHE A 378 12.74 -2.88 5.55
C PHE A 378 11.85 -3.05 6.79
N TRP A 379 10.89 -2.15 6.99
CA TRP A 379 9.95 -2.22 8.11
C TRP A 379 9.01 -3.43 8.00
N PHE A 380 8.53 -3.79 6.81
CA PHE A 380 7.76 -5.01 6.59
C PHE A 380 8.51 -6.24 7.09
N GLY A 381 9.81 -6.32 6.81
CA GLY A 381 10.69 -7.37 7.33
C GLY A 381 10.77 -7.38 8.86
N ARG A 382 10.98 -6.20 9.48
CA ARG A 382 11.01 -6.06 10.94
C ARG A 382 9.69 -6.49 11.59
N TYR A 383 8.56 -5.96 11.13
CA TYR A 383 7.23 -6.28 11.67
C TYR A 383 6.85 -7.75 11.51
N THR A 384 7.29 -8.41 10.42
CA THR A 384 7.09 -9.87 10.26
C THR A 384 7.72 -10.64 11.42
N ILE A 385 8.97 -10.32 11.75
CA ILE A 385 9.71 -11.00 12.83
C ILE A 385 9.19 -10.59 14.21
N ARG A 386 8.92 -9.30 14.42
CA ARG A 386 8.31 -8.78 15.66
C ARG A 386 7.01 -9.49 15.99
N ASN A 387 6.09 -9.58 15.01
CA ASN A 387 4.82 -10.26 15.20
C ASN A 387 5.01 -11.75 15.47
N THR A 388 6.01 -12.39 14.85
CA THR A 388 6.34 -13.81 15.11
C THR A 388 6.78 -14.00 16.56
N HIS A 389 7.68 -13.15 17.04
CA HIS A 389 8.21 -13.22 18.39
C HIS A 389 7.17 -12.86 19.44
N ASN A 390 6.39 -11.80 19.23
CA ASN A 390 5.30 -11.42 20.14
C ASN A 390 4.24 -12.52 20.24
N THR A 391 3.84 -13.11 19.10
CA THR A 391 2.89 -14.24 19.09
C THR A 391 3.42 -15.41 19.91
N ARG A 392 4.69 -15.78 19.72
CA ARG A 392 5.31 -16.90 20.46
C ARG A 392 5.48 -16.59 21.94
N LEU A 393 5.92 -15.38 22.30
CA LEU A 393 6.13 -14.96 23.68
C LEU A 393 4.81 -14.96 24.46
N ILE A 394 3.74 -14.39 23.91
CA ILE A 394 2.42 -14.40 24.54
C ILE A 394 1.90 -15.85 24.65
N ARG A 395 2.08 -16.66 23.61
CA ARG A 395 1.65 -18.06 23.63
C ARG A 395 2.35 -18.85 24.75
N THR A 396 3.67 -18.73 24.87
CA THR A 396 4.45 -19.37 25.94
C THR A 396 4.02 -18.84 27.32
N ALA A 397 3.78 -17.53 27.46
CA ALA A 397 3.27 -16.97 28.71
C ALA A 397 1.89 -17.53 29.09
N ILE A 398 0.94 -17.62 28.15
CA ILE A 398 -0.38 -18.20 28.42
C ILE A 398 -0.25 -19.69 28.76
N GLN A 399 0.61 -20.45 28.08
CA GLN A 399 0.84 -21.86 28.40
C GLN A 399 1.37 -22.04 29.83
N PHE A 400 2.36 -21.25 30.24
CA PHE A 400 2.85 -21.24 31.63
C PHE A 400 1.76 -20.86 32.63
N PHE A 401 0.92 -19.89 32.29
CA PHE A 401 -0.19 -19.47 33.15
C PHE A 401 -1.26 -20.55 33.31
N LEU A 402 -1.56 -21.32 32.26
CA LEU A 402 -2.54 -22.40 32.29
C LEU A 402 -2.01 -23.70 32.91
N GLU A 403 -0.72 -23.98 32.78
CA GLU A 403 -0.11 -25.22 33.29
C GLU A 403 0.16 -25.18 34.79
N PHE A 404 0.52 -24.01 35.35
CA PHE A 404 0.93 -23.87 36.74
C PHE A 404 -0.03 -22.99 37.55
N SER A 405 -0.48 -23.50 38.71
CA SER A 405 -1.21 -22.70 39.71
C SER A 405 -0.34 -21.56 40.29
N THR A 406 -0.96 -20.51 40.83
CA THR A 406 -0.30 -19.33 41.42
C THR A 406 0.83 -19.70 42.39
N GLU A 407 0.61 -20.70 43.26
CA GLU A 407 1.54 -21.12 44.30
C GLU A 407 2.70 -22.00 43.79
N HIS A 408 2.54 -22.59 42.60
CA HIS A 408 3.50 -23.51 41.99
C HIS A 408 4.09 -22.93 40.68
N ARG A 409 3.94 -21.63 40.45
CA ARG A 409 4.44 -21.00 39.23
C ARG A 409 5.97 -21.01 39.24
N PRO A 410 6.61 -21.52 38.18
CA PRO A 410 8.04 -21.74 38.18
C PRO A 410 8.79 -20.40 38.03
N ILE A 411 10.05 -20.34 38.44
CA ILE A 411 10.81 -19.08 38.61
C ILE A 411 10.97 -18.34 37.27
N GLU A 412 10.99 -19.09 36.17
CA GLU A 412 11.06 -18.65 34.77
C GLU A 412 9.91 -17.72 34.39
N TRP A 413 8.76 -17.81 35.07
CA TRP A 413 7.64 -16.88 34.87
C TRP A 413 8.06 -15.43 35.10
N SER A 414 8.89 -15.15 36.09
CA SER A 414 9.33 -13.79 36.40
C SER A 414 10.09 -13.18 35.22
N THR A 415 10.92 -13.99 34.55
CA THR A 415 11.65 -13.62 33.33
C THR A 415 10.71 -13.45 32.14
N LEU A 416 9.77 -14.36 31.94
CA LEU A 416 8.77 -14.23 30.86
C LEU A 416 7.92 -12.97 31.03
N HIS A 417 7.50 -12.67 32.26
CA HIS A 417 6.76 -11.45 32.59
C HIS A 417 7.61 -10.19 32.33
N GLN A 418 8.88 -10.19 32.72
CA GLN A 418 9.81 -9.09 32.41
C GLN A 418 10.00 -8.91 30.90
N LEU A 419 10.07 -9.99 30.11
CA LEU A 419 10.14 -9.91 28.65
C LEU A 419 8.85 -9.32 28.06
N CYS A 420 7.68 -9.73 28.56
CA CYS A 420 6.40 -9.14 28.15
C CYS A 420 6.34 -7.63 28.45
N LEU A 421 6.87 -7.18 29.59
CA LEU A 421 7.00 -5.76 29.91
C LEU A 421 7.98 -5.04 28.98
N TRP A 422 9.18 -5.62 28.75
CA TRP A 422 10.19 -5.04 27.86
C TRP A 422 9.61 -4.79 26.47
N PHE A 423 8.95 -5.79 25.88
CA PHE A 423 8.35 -5.69 24.54
C PHE A 423 7.04 -4.89 24.52
N GLY A 424 6.65 -4.30 25.65
CA GLY A 424 5.46 -3.47 25.82
C GLY A 424 4.15 -4.25 25.75
N LEU A 425 4.18 -5.58 25.74
CA LEU A 425 2.98 -6.42 25.61
C LEU A 425 2.07 -6.33 26.82
N MET A 426 2.62 -6.05 28.00
CA MET A 426 1.90 -5.82 29.24
C MET A 426 2.22 -4.41 29.78
N PRO A 427 1.26 -3.70 30.39
CA PRO A 427 1.51 -2.36 30.91
C PRO A 427 2.49 -2.41 32.10
N GLU A 428 3.43 -1.47 32.13
CA GLU A 428 4.16 -1.18 33.38
C GLU A 428 3.15 -0.63 34.40
N THR A 429 2.87 -1.39 35.45
CA THR A 429 2.04 -0.88 36.56
C THR A 429 2.67 0.38 37.13
N GLU A 430 1.96 1.51 37.12
CA GLU A 430 2.42 2.83 37.61
C GLU A 430 2.97 2.80 39.05
N GLU A 431 2.63 1.79 39.85
CA GLU A 431 3.15 1.60 41.21
C GLU A 431 4.57 0.99 41.29
N ALA A 432 5.06 0.34 40.22
CA ALA A 432 6.40 -0.26 40.18
C ALA A 432 7.53 0.77 40.14
N THR A 433 7.23 2.02 39.74
CA THR A 433 8.22 3.11 39.72
C THR A 433 8.37 3.83 41.06
N LYS A 434 7.50 3.60 42.05
CA LYS A 434 7.49 4.37 43.31
C LYS A 434 7.79 3.61 44.60
N LYS A 435 8.00 2.30 44.60
CA LYS A 435 8.60 1.57 45.73
C LYS A 435 9.00 0.15 45.30
N SER A 436 10.21 -0.24 45.70
CA SER A 436 10.75 -1.59 45.66
C SER A 436 9.94 -2.57 46.55
N LYS A 437 8.74 -2.91 46.12
CA LYS A 437 7.96 -4.07 46.57
C LYS A 437 7.41 -4.74 45.32
N GLN A 438 7.73 -6.02 45.12
CA GLN A 438 7.05 -6.87 44.14
C GLN A 438 5.54 -6.79 44.41
N VAL A 439 4.81 -6.11 43.52
CA VAL A 439 3.35 -6.17 43.51
C VAL A 439 3.00 -7.58 43.04
N VAL A 440 2.46 -8.40 43.93
CA VAL A 440 1.89 -9.70 43.56
C VAL A 440 0.61 -9.37 42.78
N LEU A 441 0.69 -9.39 41.45
CA LEU A 441 -0.48 -9.26 40.58
C LEU A 441 -1.43 -10.44 40.86
N ASN A 442 -2.73 -10.17 40.96
CA ASN A 442 -3.73 -11.23 41.05
C ASN A 442 -3.79 -11.99 39.71
N ASP A 443 -4.11 -13.28 39.74
CA ASP A 443 -4.15 -14.11 38.53
C ASP A 443 -5.21 -13.61 37.53
N ASP A 444 -6.34 -13.08 38.00
CA ASP A 444 -7.36 -12.44 37.16
C ASP A 444 -6.79 -11.21 36.40
N ASP A 445 -5.89 -10.45 37.03
CA ASP A 445 -5.27 -9.28 36.41
C ASP A 445 -4.26 -9.71 35.34
N ILE A 446 -3.50 -10.78 35.59
CA ILE A 446 -2.54 -11.36 34.64
C ILE A 446 -3.28 -11.92 33.42
N GLU A 447 -4.34 -12.70 33.64
CA GLU A 447 -5.20 -13.22 32.58
C GLU A 447 -5.72 -12.08 31.69
N HIS A 448 -6.29 -11.05 32.32
CA HIS A 448 -6.81 -9.90 31.59
C HIS A 448 -5.71 -9.15 30.83
N GLN A 449 -4.51 -8.99 31.41
CA GLN A 449 -3.37 -8.36 30.73
C GLN A 449 -2.87 -9.19 29.55
N LEU A 450 -2.83 -10.52 29.64
CA LEU A 450 -2.44 -11.40 28.53
C LEU A 450 -3.46 -11.34 27.38
N ILE A 451 -4.75 -11.28 27.68
CA ILE A 451 -5.80 -11.07 26.67
C ILE A 451 -5.65 -9.68 26.02
N GLN A 452 -5.39 -8.64 26.82
CA GLN A 452 -5.14 -7.29 26.31
C GLN A 452 -3.88 -7.19 25.45
N ALA A 453 -2.83 -7.96 25.76
CA ALA A 453 -1.61 -8.02 24.95
C ALA A 453 -1.92 -8.44 23.51
N VAL A 454 -2.98 -9.22 23.30
CA VAL A 454 -3.43 -9.68 21.97
C VAL A 454 -4.43 -8.73 21.32
N PHE A 455 -5.52 -8.39 22.02
CA PHE A 455 -6.72 -7.75 21.44
C PHE A 455 -6.92 -6.28 21.79
N SER A 456 -5.91 -5.61 22.37
CA SER A 456 -6.02 -4.18 22.68
C SER A 456 -5.68 -3.30 21.46
N SER A 457 -6.28 -2.12 21.36
CA SER A 457 -5.87 -1.09 20.39
C SER A 457 -4.74 -0.18 20.89
N LYS A 458 -4.15 -0.47 22.06
CA LYS A 458 -3.02 0.29 22.64
C LYS A 458 -1.73 0.14 21.83
N ASP A 459 -0.83 1.10 21.99
CA ASP A 459 0.49 1.18 21.34
C ASP A 459 1.45 0.11 21.87
N SER A 460 1.31 -1.13 21.41
CA SER A 460 2.28 -2.25 21.58
C SER A 460 1.65 -3.63 21.40
N SER A 461 0.32 -3.74 21.43
CA SER A 461 -0.38 -5.04 21.36
C SER A 461 -0.10 -5.78 20.05
N LEU A 462 -0.35 -7.09 20.05
CA LEU A 462 -0.24 -7.90 18.83
C LEU A 462 -1.20 -7.38 17.74
N GLN A 463 -2.45 -7.03 18.09
CA GLN A 463 -3.39 -6.41 17.16
C GLN A 463 -2.83 -5.12 16.53
N SER A 464 -2.29 -4.20 17.33
CA SER A 464 -1.73 -2.94 16.82
C SER A 464 -0.55 -3.21 15.88
N ASN A 465 0.36 -4.10 16.26
CA ASN A 465 1.50 -4.47 15.41
C ASN A 465 1.06 -5.19 14.11
N ILE A 466 0.00 -6.00 14.14
CA ILE A 466 -0.58 -6.63 12.95
C ILE A 466 -1.26 -5.60 12.05
N GLN A 467 -1.94 -4.59 12.62
CA GLN A 467 -2.49 -3.49 11.84
C GLN A 467 -1.38 -2.65 11.19
N GLN A 468 -0.30 -2.34 11.92
CA GLN A 468 0.86 -1.64 11.33
C GLN A 468 1.52 -2.46 10.22
N PHE A 469 1.69 -3.76 10.44
CA PHE A 469 2.17 -4.70 9.41
C PHE A 469 1.26 -4.71 8.17
N PHE A 470 -0.06 -4.72 8.37
CA PHE A 470 -1.05 -4.64 7.29
C PHE A 470 -0.92 -3.33 6.49
N GLN A 471 -0.77 -2.18 7.17
CA GLN A 471 -0.58 -0.88 6.49
C GLN A 471 0.71 -0.85 5.66
N LEU A 472 1.81 -1.39 6.19
CA LEU A 472 3.07 -1.53 5.45
C LEU A 472 2.90 -2.45 4.23
N ALA A 473 2.22 -3.59 4.41
CA ALA A 473 1.91 -4.52 3.32
C ALA A 473 1.05 -3.87 2.23
N PHE A 474 0.09 -3.02 2.61
CA PHE A 474 -0.77 -2.29 1.68
C PHE A 474 0.03 -1.28 0.85
N ASN A 475 1.03 -0.62 1.46
CA ASN A 475 1.92 0.32 0.76
C ASN A 475 2.86 -0.33 -0.26
N ILE A 476 3.03 -1.66 -0.20
CA ILE A 476 3.86 -2.46 -1.12
C ILE A 476 3.03 -3.50 -1.89
N ARG A 477 1.71 -3.28 -1.99
CA ARG A 477 0.74 -4.26 -2.52
C ARG A 477 1.11 -4.80 -3.89
N GLU A 478 1.68 -3.96 -4.75
CA GLU A 478 2.11 -4.30 -6.11
C GLU A 478 3.33 -5.24 -6.16
N ARG A 479 4.01 -5.47 -5.02
CA ARG A 479 5.12 -6.42 -4.87
C ARG A 479 4.70 -7.73 -4.20
N LEU A 480 3.49 -7.80 -3.67
CA LEU A 480 2.97 -8.99 -3.01
C LEU A 480 2.17 -9.84 -4.01
N SER A 481 2.39 -11.16 -3.98
CA SER A 481 1.54 -12.10 -4.71
C SER A 481 0.10 -12.02 -4.21
N SER A 482 -0.85 -12.48 -5.02
CA SER A 482 -2.26 -12.57 -4.62
C SER A 482 -2.45 -13.43 -3.37
N ASP A 483 -1.68 -14.51 -3.23
CA ASP A 483 -1.78 -15.42 -2.09
C ASP A 483 -1.27 -14.79 -0.79
N ASN A 484 -0.16 -14.06 -0.82
CA ASN A 484 0.33 -13.39 0.39
C ASN A 484 -0.63 -12.29 0.84
N TRP A 485 -1.15 -11.54 -0.13
CA TRP A 485 -2.12 -10.50 0.17
C TRP A 485 -3.36 -11.09 0.82
N ARG A 486 -3.82 -12.25 0.34
CA ARG A 486 -4.94 -12.99 0.95
C ARG A 486 -4.65 -13.37 2.40
N ILE A 487 -3.47 -13.95 2.69
CA ILE A 487 -3.08 -14.35 4.05
C ILE A 487 -3.02 -13.12 4.97
N ILE A 488 -2.36 -12.04 4.54
CA ILE A 488 -2.24 -10.79 5.33
C ILE A 488 -3.62 -10.19 5.62
N ASN A 489 -4.51 -10.20 4.63
CA ASN A 489 -5.88 -9.69 4.78
C ASN A 489 -6.71 -10.57 5.73
N GLN A 490 -6.62 -11.90 5.60
CA GLN A 490 -7.29 -12.84 6.51
C GLN A 490 -6.80 -12.67 7.96
N MET A 491 -5.48 -12.61 8.15
CA MET A 491 -4.86 -12.37 9.45
C MET A 491 -5.35 -11.06 10.07
N SER A 492 -5.32 -9.94 9.33
CA SER A 492 -5.79 -8.63 9.82
C SER A 492 -7.29 -8.63 10.13
N GLN A 493 -8.11 -9.28 9.30
CA GLN A 493 -9.56 -9.35 9.51
C GLN A 493 -9.95 -10.08 10.80
N ARG A 494 -9.22 -11.13 11.20
CA ARG A 494 -9.51 -11.85 12.46
C ARG A 494 -9.44 -10.94 13.68
N PHE A 495 -8.48 -10.03 13.74
CA PHE A 495 -8.35 -9.07 14.85
C PHE A 495 -9.44 -7.99 14.86
N ASN A 496 -10.18 -7.82 13.76
CA ASN A 496 -11.25 -6.81 13.67
C ASN A 496 -12.65 -7.36 14.05
N HIS A 497 -12.80 -8.67 14.24
CA HIS A 497 -14.10 -9.30 14.49
C HIS A 497 -14.23 -9.77 15.95
N GLY A 498 -14.50 -8.84 16.88
CA GLY A 498 -14.78 -9.18 18.29
C GLY A 498 -15.95 -8.38 18.86
N ARG A 499 -17.06 -9.05 19.17
CA ARG A 499 -18.21 -8.47 19.91
C ARG A 499 -18.24 -8.88 21.39
N HIS A 500 -17.34 -9.76 21.83
CA HIS A 500 -17.22 -10.25 23.21
C HIS A 500 -15.74 -10.35 23.59
N THR A 501 -15.45 -10.37 24.89
CA THR A 501 -14.11 -10.59 25.44
C THR A 501 -13.75 -12.08 25.32
N PRO A 502 -12.69 -12.43 24.56
CA PRO A 502 -12.30 -13.83 24.37
C PRO A 502 -11.70 -14.40 25.66
N THR A 503 -11.83 -15.71 25.82
CA THR A 503 -11.17 -16.49 26.89
C THR A 503 -9.69 -16.73 26.58
N LEU A 504 -8.89 -17.19 27.55
CA LEU A 504 -7.49 -17.58 27.30
C LEU A 504 -7.35 -18.72 26.28
N SER A 505 -8.28 -19.68 26.27
CA SER A 505 -8.27 -20.78 25.30
C SER A 505 -8.52 -20.29 23.87
N GLU A 506 -9.49 -19.41 23.68
CA GLU A 506 -9.75 -18.77 22.38
C GLU A 506 -8.57 -17.88 21.96
N THR A 507 -7.96 -17.20 22.92
CA THR A 507 -6.74 -16.39 22.68
C THR A 507 -5.58 -17.27 22.19
N LEU A 508 -5.37 -18.44 22.78
CA LEU A 508 -4.37 -19.41 22.30
C LEU A 508 -4.65 -19.92 20.89
N GLU A 509 -5.91 -20.22 20.57
CA GLU A 509 -6.31 -20.61 19.21
C GLU A 509 -5.97 -19.50 18.21
N HIS A 510 -6.35 -18.25 18.51
CA HIS A 510 -5.99 -17.09 17.69
C HIS A 510 -4.47 -16.91 17.50
N LEU A 511 -3.67 -17.13 18.55
CA LEU A 511 -2.20 -17.08 18.46
C LEU A 511 -1.63 -18.20 17.59
N ASN A 512 -2.17 -19.41 17.68
CA ASN A 512 -1.74 -20.54 16.85
C ASN A 512 -2.04 -20.29 15.37
N GLU A 513 -3.22 -19.80 15.04
CA GLU A 513 -3.55 -19.46 13.66
C GLU A 513 -2.70 -18.29 13.13
N THR A 514 -2.45 -17.28 13.97
CA THR A 514 -1.58 -16.15 13.63
C THR A 514 -0.15 -16.62 13.40
N SER A 515 0.34 -17.56 14.20
CA SER A 515 1.65 -18.18 14.01
C SER A 515 1.74 -18.93 12.67
N ALA A 516 0.71 -19.69 12.31
CA ALA A 516 0.64 -20.39 11.02
C ALA A 516 0.70 -19.43 9.83
N ASP A 517 -0.01 -18.30 9.89
CA ASP A 517 0.02 -17.27 8.84
C ASP A 517 1.41 -16.63 8.71
N LEU A 518 2.04 -16.27 9.84
CA LEU A 518 3.37 -15.67 9.85
C LEU A 518 4.45 -16.63 9.33
N VAL A 519 4.36 -17.93 9.66
CA VAL A 519 5.24 -18.97 9.10
C VAL A 519 5.05 -19.08 7.58
N THR A 520 3.80 -19.07 7.11
CA THR A 520 3.48 -19.12 5.68
C THR A 520 4.06 -17.92 4.93
N LEU A 521 3.94 -16.72 5.50
CA LEU A 521 4.53 -15.49 4.96
C LEU A 521 6.08 -15.56 4.95
N SER A 522 6.68 -16.11 6.01
CA SER A 522 8.13 -16.32 6.07
C SER A 522 8.62 -17.26 4.96
N GLY A 523 7.90 -18.36 4.68
CA GLY A 523 8.20 -19.26 3.57
C GLY A 523 8.17 -18.57 2.21
N PHE A 524 7.16 -17.73 1.97
CA PHE A 524 7.10 -16.92 0.75
C PHE A 524 8.31 -16.00 0.58
N THR A 525 8.75 -15.32 1.65
CA THR A 525 9.90 -14.42 1.53
C THR A 525 11.20 -15.14 1.16
N LEU A 526 11.32 -16.43 1.49
CA LEU A 526 12.49 -17.25 1.17
C LEU A 526 12.44 -17.79 -0.27
N ASP A 527 11.27 -18.25 -0.71
CA ASP A 527 11.14 -19.01 -1.97
C ASP A 527 10.38 -18.28 -3.08
N GLY A 528 9.48 -17.35 -2.73
CA GLY A 528 8.56 -16.67 -3.66
C GLY A 528 9.02 -15.28 -4.14
N MET A 529 10.04 -14.69 -3.51
CA MET A 529 10.55 -13.36 -3.88
C MET A 529 11.82 -13.44 -4.71
N THR A 530 11.89 -12.57 -5.73
CA THR A 530 13.16 -12.33 -6.43
C THR A 530 14.14 -11.66 -5.48
N ARG A 531 15.40 -12.11 -5.45
CA ARG A 531 16.47 -11.59 -4.58
C ARG A 531 17.05 -10.27 -5.10
N ASP A 532 16.17 -9.30 -5.31
CA ASP A 532 16.52 -7.94 -5.70
C ASP A 532 16.93 -7.09 -4.49
N GLN A 533 17.11 -5.78 -4.68
CA GLN A 533 17.54 -4.89 -3.60
C GLN A 533 16.46 -4.69 -2.55
N GLY A 534 15.18 -4.65 -2.95
CA GLY A 534 14.06 -4.58 -2.00
C GLY A 534 14.03 -5.78 -1.07
N TRP A 535 14.27 -6.98 -1.61
CA TRP A 535 14.41 -8.20 -0.81
C TRP A 535 15.59 -8.17 0.16
N ARG A 536 16.73 -7.57 -0.23
CA ARG A 536 17.90 -7.43 0.66
C ARG A 536 17.60 -6.55 1.86
N PHE A 537 17.02 -5.37 1.65
CA PHE A 537 16.64 -4.47 2.74
C PHE A 537 15.59 -5.09 3.66
N MET A 538 14.58 -5.78 3.10
CA MET A 538 13.63 -6.57 3.89
C MET A 538 14.36 -7.64 4.74
N SER A 539 15.31 -8.35 4.14
CA SER A 539 16.10 -9.39 4.83
C SER A 539 17.01 -8.82 5.92
N ILE A 540 17.60 -7.65 5.71
CA ILE A 540 18.36 -6.92 6.74
C ILE A 540 17.43 -6.55 7.90
N GLY A 541 16.24 -5.99 7.61
CA GLY A 541 15.25 -5.66 8.64
C GLY A 541 14.85 -6.88 9.48
N ARG A 542 14.53 -8.01 8.84
CA ARG A 542 14.24 -9.28 9.54
C ARG A 542 15.37 -9.72 10.48
N ARG A 543 16.62 -9.62 10.01
CA ARG A 543 17.79 -10.05 10.79
C ARG A 543 18.10 -9.11 11.96
N ILE A 544 17.97 -7.80 11.76
CA ILE A 544 18.10 -6.81 12.84
C ILE A 544 17.06 -7.09 13.94
N GLU A 545 15.79 -7.24 13.57
CA GLU A 545 14.73 -7.51 14.55
C GLU A 545 14.97 -8.82 15.30
N ARG A 546 15.44 -9.86 14.60
CA ARG A 546 15.75 -11.14 15.24
C ARG A 546 16.94 -11.05 16.18
N LEU A 547 18.01 -10.39 15.76
CA LEU A 547 19.21 -10.18 16.56
C LEU A 547 18.88 -9.41 17.83
N GLN A 548 18.10 -8.34 17.73
CA GLN A 548 17.65 -7.54 18.87
C GLN A 548 16.83 -8.38 19.86
N PHE A 549 15.88 -9.16 19.36
CA PHE A 549 15.09 -10.05 20.19
C PHE A 549 15.96 -11.08 20.92
N LEU A 550 16.89 -11.74 20.21
CA LEU A 550 17.79 -12.73 20.81
C LEU A 550 18.72 -12.12 21.87
N CYS A 551 19.24 -10.91 21.65
CA CYS A 551 20.03 -10.21 22.66
C CYS A 551 19.23 -9.99 23.95
N VAL A 552 18.03 -9.41 23.85
CA VAL A 552 17.18 -9.14 25.03
C VAL A 552 16.75 -10.43 25.70
N LEU A 553 16.36 -11.45 24.92
CA LEU A 553 15.96 -12.75 25.42
C LEU A 553 17.07 -13.42 26.22
N LEU A 554 18.28 -13.52 25.65
CA LEU A 554 19.41 -14.17 26.31
C LEU A 554 19.92 -13.37 27.52
N GLN A 555 19.90 -12.04 27.46
CA GLN A 555 20.26 -11.20 28.60
C GLN A 555 19.37 -11.46 29.82
N ASN A 556 18.05 -11.56 29.61
CA ASN A 556 17.10 -11.85 30.70
C ASN A 556 17.11 -13.33 31.11
N ALA A 557 17.40 -14.25 30.19
CA ALA A 557 17.55 -15.66 30.54
C ALA A 557 18.79 -15.89 31.44
N LEU A 558 19.92 -15.26 31.11
CA LEU A 558 21.18 -15.42 31.86
C LEU A 558 21.13 -14.87 33.30
N THR A 559 20.12 -14.07 33.65
CA THR A 559 19.92 -13.55 35.02
C THR A 559 18.99 -14.43 35.87
N MET A 560 18.39 -15.49 35.30
CA MET A 560 17.61 -16.49 36.05
C MET A 560 18.47 -17.24 37.07
N PRO A 561 17.91 -18.02 38.00
CA PRO A 561 18.69 -19.01 38.74
C PRO A 561 19.36 -20.05 37.81
N PRO A 562 20.54 -20.60 38.17
CA PRO A 562 21.27 -21.53 37.31
C PRO A 562 20.53 -22.84 37.06
N GLU A 563 19.70 -23.28 38.01
CA GLU A 563 18.92 -24.53 37.96
C GLU A 563 17.59 -24.39 37.19
N SER A 564 17.36 -23.24 36.55
CA SER A 564 16.12 -22.99 35.79
C SER A 564 15.98 -23.85 34.54
N ASN A 565 14.75 -24.25 34.22
CA ASN A 565 14.43 -25.00 33.01
C ASN A 565 14.63 -24.11 31.76
N LEU A 566 15.28 -24.64 30.73
CA LEU A 566 15.54 -23.95 29.45
C LEU A 566 14.64 -24.40 28.29
N ASP A 567 13.68 -25.31 28.54
CA ASP A 567 12.71 -25.78 27.52
C ASP A 567 11.97 -24.60 26.88
N TRP A 568 11.49 -23.65 27.69
CA TRP A 568 10.77 -22.46 27.20
C TRP A 568 11.63 -21.59 26.27
N LEU A 569 12.93 -21.50 26.53
CA LEU A 569 13.88 -20.74 25.72
C LEU A 569 14.04 -21.39 24.34
N LEU A 570 14.13 -22.72 24.31
CA LEU A 570 14.20 -23.52 23.09
C LEU A 570 12.86 -23.52 22.31
N GLU A 571 11.72 -23.47 22.99
CA GLU A 571 10.40 -23.34 22.36
C GLU A 571 10.20 -21.95 21.74
N LEU A 572 10.55 -20.89 22.46
CA LEU A 572 10.43 -19.51 21.99
C LEU A 572 11.31 -19.25 20.74
N THR A 573 12.50 -19.86 20.72
CA THR A 573 13.46 -19.79 19.61
C THR A 573 13.28 -20.89 18.57
N ASP A 574 12.26 -21.75 18.69
CA ASP A 574 11.95 -22.83 17.74
C ASP A 574 13.16 -23.73 17.44
N SER A 575 13.93 -24.00 18.49
CA SER A 575 15.16 -24.80 18.47
C SER A 575 15.02 -26.10 19.28
N ILE A 576 13.84 -26.36 19.88
CA ILE A 576 13.57 -27.54 20.71
C ILE A 576 13.74 -28.87 19.95
N VAL A 577 13.26 -28.95 18.70
CA VAL A 577 13.39 -30.16 17.88
C VAL A 577 14.86 -30.43 17.55
N THR A 578 15.61 -29.40 17.16
CA THR A 578 17.04 -29.48 16.87
C THR A 578 17.84 -29.90 18.11
N TYR A 579 17.52 -29.32 19.27
CA TYR A 579 18.17 -29.66 20.53
C TYR A 579 17.95 -31.12 20.92
N ARG A 580 16.68 -31.56 20.93
CA ARG A 580 16.31 -32.94 21.29
C ARG A 580 16.96 -33.96 20.35
N ALA A 581 17.05 -33.65 19.05
CA ALA A 581 17.71 -34.50 18.07
C ALA A 581 19.23 -34.63 18.30
N ARG A 582 19.91 -33.59 18.81
CA ARG A 582 21.37 -33.58 19.03
C ARG A 582 21.80 -34.13 20.38
N TYR A 583 21.11 -33.73 21.45
CA TYR A 583 21.57 -33.98 22.81
C TYR A 583 20.78 -35.09 23.53
N SER A 584 19.55 -35.39 23.11
CA SER A 584 18.70 -36.45 23.70
C SER A 584 18.64 -36.43 25.25
N ALA A 585 18.82 -35.26 25.86
CA ALA A 585 18.91 -35.04 27.30
C ALA A 585 18.15 -33.77 27.70
N GLN A 586 18.04 -33.52 29.00
CA GLN A 586 17.47 -32.27 29.53
C GLN A 586 18.29 -31.06 29.06
N PRO A 587 17.65 -29.90 28.78
CA PRO A 587 18.35 -28.70 28.36
C PRO A 587 19.32 -28.14 29.40
N GLU A 588 20.61 -28.11 29.04
CA GLU A 588 21.70 -27.54 29.84
C GLU A 588 22.22 -26.23 29.20
N TRP A 589 22.74 -25.31 30.02
CA TRP A 589 23.16 -23.96 29.58
C TRP A 589 24.16 -23.98 28.43
N LEU A 590 25.25 -24.74 28.54
CA LEU A 590 26.31 -24.75 27.52
C LEU A 590 25.77 -25.24 26.16
N PRO A 591 25.11 -26.41 26.03
CA PRO A 591 24.48 -26.85 24.79
C PRO A 591 23.41 -25.90 24.23
N VAL A 592 22.62 -25.26 25.08
CA VAL A 592 21.56 -24.32 24.65
C VAL A 592 22.19 -23.03 24.11
N LEU A 593 23.18 -22.47 24.81
CA LEU A 593 23.89 -21.27 24.38
C LEU A 593 24.68 -21.55 23.10
N ASP A 594 25.35 -22.69 22.98
CA ASP A 594 26.04 -23.08 21.74
C ASP A 594 25.06 -23.15 20.55
N LEU A 595 23.88 -23.78 20.73
CA LEU A 595 22.86 -23.88 19.70
C LEU A 595 22.28 -22.52 19.26
N LEU A 596 22.15 -21.57 20.19
CA LEU A 596 21.56 -20.24 19.92
C LEU A 596 22.58 -19.19 19.51
N LEU A 597 23.87 -19.39 19.82
CA LEU A 597 24.94 -18.45 19.49
C LEU A 597 25.77 -18.92 18.30
N MET A 598 26.25 -20.16 18.33
CA MET A 598 27.36 -20.66 17.51
C MET A 598 26.92 -21.59 16.36
N ASP A 599 25.67 -22.05 16.33
CA ASP A 599 25.19 -22.92 15.25
C ASP A 599 24.98 -22.18 13.92
N GLU A 600 25.92 -22.38 12.98
CA GLU A 600 25.86 -21.77 11.65
C GLU A 600 24.72 -22.27 10.76
N HIS A 601 24.07 -23.38 11.10
CA HIS A 601 22.98 -23.97 10.34
C HIS A 601 21.60 -23.65 10.92
N ASN A 602 21.55 -23.08 12.13
CA ASN A 602 20.30 -22.71 12.78
C ASN A 602 19.85 -21.30 12.35
N PRO A 603 18.71 -21.13 11.66
CA PRO A 603 18.21 -19.82 11.26
C PRO A 603 17.77 -18.93 12.43
N ASN A 604 17.74 -19.46 13.65
CA ASN A 604 17.47 -18.72 14.89
C ASN A 604 18.74 -18.48 15.72
N ALA A 605 19.93 -18.88 15.24
CA ALA A 605 21.19 -18.58 15.92
C ALA A 605 21.73 -17.20 15.55
N MET A 606 22.51 -16.63 16.47
CA MET A 606 23.15 -15.32 16.33
C MET A 606 24.21 -15.30 15.22
N ILE A 607 25.08 -16.32 15.16
CA ILE A 607 26.09 -16.42 14.10
C ILE A 607 25.45 -16.46 12.70
N PHE A 608 24.32 -17.16 12.54
CA PHE A 608 23.56 -17.19 11.28
C PHE A 608 22.99 -15.81 10.93
N GLN A 609 22.49 -15.06 11.92
CA GLN A 609 22.01 -13.69 11.70
C GLN A 609 23.14 -12.78 11.24
N LEU A 610 24.26 -12.79 11.97
CA LEU A 610 25.42 -11.94 11.71
C LEU A 610 26.03 -12.23 10.33
N LYS A 611 26.28 -13.50 9.99
CA LYS A 611 26.78 -13.88 8.65
C LYS A 611 25.89 -13.36 7.53
N GLY A 612 24.58 -13.50 7.69
CA GLY A 612 23.62 -13.01 6.70
C GLY A 612 23.55 -11.48 6.63
N MET A 613 23.68 -10.79 7.76
CA MET A 613 23.75 -9.32 7.80
C MET A 613 25.00 -8.83 7.08
N VAL A 614 26.18 -9.36 7.41
CA VAL A 614 27.45 -9.03 6.74
C VAL A 614 27.31 -9.23 5.24
N LYS A 615 26.85 -10.41 4.79
CA LYS A 615 26.65 -10.70 3.37
C LYS A 615 25.79 -9.64 2.66
N TYR A 616 24.61 -9.33 3.19
CA TYR A 616 23.70 -8.41 2.53
C TYR A 616 24.14 -6.95 2.62
N LEU A 617 24.80 -6.54 3.70
CA LEU A 617 25.38 -5.21 3.83
C LEU A 617 26.53 -5.02 2.83
N THR A 618 27.42 -6.01 2.68
CA THR A 618 28.47 -5.98 1.65
C THR A 618 27.89 -5.91 0.24
N GLU A 619 26.85 -6.70 -0.07
CA GLU A 619 26.19 -6.63 -1.37
C GLU A 619 25.54 -5.25 -1.63
N VAL A 620 24.96 -4.61 -0.61
CA VAL A 620 24.44 -3.24 -0.72
C VAL A 620 25.59 -2.26 -0.91
N SER A 621 26.66 -2.35 -0.13
CA SER A 621 27.85 -1.48 -0.22
C SER A 621 28.45 -1.47 -1.63
N VAL A 622 28.67 -2.66 -2.21
CA VAL A 622 29.22 -2.83 -3.57
C VAL A 622 28.36 -2.14 -4.64
N ASN A 623 27.04 -2.16 -4.48
CA ASN A 623 26.11 -1.63 -5.49
C ASN A 623 25.91 -0.10 -5.40
N TYR A 624 26.15 0.51 -4.24
CA TYR A 624 25.81 1.93 -3.98
C TYR A 624 27.01 2.81 -3.59
N GLY A 625 28.19 2.22 -3.37
CA GLY A 625 29.42 2.92 -3.00
C GLY A 625 29.40 3.43 -1.54
N ASN A 626 30.52 3.28 -0.82
CA ASN A 626 30.73 3.75 0.56
C ASN A 626 29.83 3.13 1.65
N GLY A 627 29.46 1.85 1.60
CA GLY A 627 28.96 1.16 2.80
C GLY A 627 30.14 0.66 3.61
N GLY A 628 30.39 1.24 4.78
CA GLY A 628 31.33 0.70 5.78
C GLY A 628 30.59 0.16 7.00
N TYR A 629 29.31 -0.19 6.82
CA TYR A 629 28.47 -0.64 7.93
C TYR A 629 28.59 -2.15 8.14
N GLU A 630 29.03 -2.87 7.12
CA GLU A 630 29.41 -4.28 7.22
C GLU A 630 30.55 -4.48 8.22
N ASP A 631 31.51 -3.55 8.30
CA ASP A 631 32.69 -3.66 9.18
C ASP A 631 32.29 -3.80 10.65
N ILE A 632 31.26 -3.06 11.08
CA ILE A 632 30.69 -3.14 12.43
C ILE A 632 30.26 -4.59 12.73
N PHE A 633 29.60 -5.25 11.78
CA PHE A 633 29.08 -6.62 11.97
C PHE A 633 30.10 -7.70 11.64
N ILE A 634 31.14 -7.40 10.85
CA ILE A 634 32.32 -8.25 10.69
C ILE A 634 33.04 -8.35 12.04
N GLU A 635 33.29 -7.22 12.72
CA GLU A 635 33.89 -7.20 14.05
C GLU A 635 33.03 -7.96 15.08
N ARG A 636 31.70 -7.77 15.07
CA ARG A 636 30.80 -8.56 15.94
C ARG A 636 30.83 -10.05 15.63
N LEU A 637 30.89 -10.43 14.36
CA LEU A 637 30.97 -11.82 13.94
C LEU A 637 32.29 -12.47 14.37
N ASP A 638 33.41 -11.76 14.21
CA ASP A 638 34.73 -12.27 14.58
C ASP A 638 34.91 -12.34 16.10
N SER A 639 34.39 -11.35 16.84
CA SER A 639 34.37 -11.41 18.31
C SER A 639 33.51 -12.56 18.84
N LEU A 640 32.38 -12.89 18.18
CA LEU A 640 31.57 -14.06 18.55
C LEU A 640 32.34 -15.37 18.35
N LYS A 641 33.01 -15.52 17.19
CA LYS A 641 33.82 -16.71 16.89
C LYS A 641 35.03 -16.86 17.80
N ALA A 642 35.54 -15.76 18.34
CA ALA A 642 36.67 -15.76 19.26
C ALA A 642 36.27 -16.14 20.69
N LEU A 643 34.98 -16.23 21.02
CA LEU A 643 34.54 -16.71 22.32
C LEU A 643 34.86 -18.20 22.45
N ASP A 644 35.65 -18.53 23.47
CA ASP A 644 35.85 -19.92 23.89
C ASP A 644 34.55 -20.43 24.56
N PRO A 645 33.91 -21.48 24.01
CA PRO A 645 32.69 -22.05 24.57
C PRO A 645 32.78 -22.37 26.06
N ASP A 646 33.88 -22.99 26.49
CA ASP A 646 34.03 -23.48 27.87
C ASP A 646 34.20 -22.33 28.86
N LEU A 647 34.79 -21.21 28.42
CA LEU A 647 35.08 -20.04 29.25
C LEU A 647 34.02 -18.95 29.15
N SER A 648 33.13 -18.99 28.17
CA SER A 648 32.22 -17.88 27.85
C SER A 648 30.75 -18.26 27.83
N LEU A 649 30.41 -19.53 27.53
CA LEU A 649 29.04 -19.99 27.35
C LEU A 649 28.51 -20.69 28.61
N TYR A 650 28.46 -19.95 29.71
CA TYR A 650 27.89 -20.40 30.97
C TYR A 650 26.93 -19.37 31.56
N HIS A 651 26.12 -19.83 32.51
CA HIS A 651 25.14 -19.02 33.23
C HIS A 651 25.78 -17.80 33.90
N GLY A 652 25.21 -16.60 33.72
CA GLY A 652 25.72 -15.37 34.33
C GLY A 652 27.07 -14.85 33.78
N SER A 653 27.55 -15.38 32.64
CA SER A 653 28.80 -14.94 32.00
C SER A 653 28.80 -13.44 31.68
N ALA A 654 29.66 -12.68 32.38
CA ALA A 654 29.80 -11.23 32.18
C ALA A 654 30.31 -10.89 30.77
N THR A 655 31.23 -11.70 30.23
CA THR A 655 31.77 -11.55 28.87
C THR A 655 30.65 -11.67 27.84
N LEU A 656 29.80 -12.69 27.98
CA LEU A 656 28.67 -12.90 27.08
C LEU A 656 27.63 -11.78 27.22
N LEU A 657 27.26 -11.38 28.44
CA LEU A 657 26.32 -10.29 28.68
C LEU A 657 26.78 -8.97 28.04
N ASN A 658 28.06 -8.62 28.19
CA ASN A 658 28.65 -7.45 27.53
C ASN A 658 28.59 -7.58 26.01
N TRP A 659 28.93 -8.75 25.48
CA TRP A 659 28.86 -9.00 24.03
C TRP A 659 27.43 -8.87 23.48
N LEU A 660 26.42 -9.36 24.21
CA LEU A 660 25.00 -9.21 23.86
C LEU A 660 24.57 -7.73 23.86
N ASN A 661 24.99 -6.97 24.86
CA ASN A 661 24.64 -5.56 25.01
C ASN A 661 25.25 -4.69 23.89
N GLU A 662 26.52 -4.89 23.59
CA GLU A 662 27.18 -4.20 22.48
C GLU A 662 26.53 -4.54 21.14
N THR A 663 26.23 -5.82 20.91
CA THR A 663 25.57 -6.29 19.68
C THR A 663 24.17 -5.67 19.53
N TYR A 664 23.41 -5.58 20.63
CA TYR A 664 22.12 -4.88 20.64
C TYR A 664 22.29 -3.40 20.26
N THR A 665 23.18 -2.67 20.92
CA THR A 665 23.44 -1.25 20.64
C THR A 665 23.86 -1.01 19.20
N LYS A 666 24.77 -1.84 18.65
CA LYS A 666 25.21 -1.74 17.25
C LYS A 666 24.10 -2.04 16.25
N SER A 667 23.16 -2.93 16.59
CA SER A 667 21.98 -3.18 15.74
C SER A 667 21.00 -2.01 15.69
N VAL A 668 20.85 -1.27 16.79
CA VAL A 668 20.04 -0.04 16.86
C VAL A 668 20.72 1.04 16.01
N GLU A 669 22.02 1.25 16.21
CA GLU A 669 22.84 2.20 15.44
C GLU A 669 22.74 1.94 13.92
N LEU A 670 22.82 0.67 13.49
CA LEU A 670 22.66 0.32 12.08
C LEU A 670 21.29 0.71 11.51
N SER A 671 20.21 0.49 12.27
CA SER A 671 18.86 0.85 11.83
C SER A 671 18.75 2.35 11.57
N ASP A 672 19.34 3.18 12.43
CA ASP A 672 19.35 4.63 12.29
C ASP A 672 20.20 5.08 11.09
N LEU A 673 21.38 4.47 10.92
CA LEU A 673 22.28 4.74 9.79
C LEU A 673 21.64 4.39 8.45
N LEU A 674 20.96 3.24 8.35
CA LEU A 674 20.22 2.85 7.14
C LEU A 674 19.09 3.83 6.85
N SER A 675 18.38 4.29 7.89
CA SER A 675 17.28 5.24 7.76
C SER A 675 17.76 6.60 7.26
N LEU A 676 18.82 7.14 7.86
CA LEU A 676 19.40 8.41 7.45
C LEU A 676 19.91 8.37 6.00
N ARG A 677 20.55 7.26 5.60
CA ARG A 677 21.19 7.17 4.30
C ARG A 677 20.25 6.86 3.15
N PHE A 678 19.40 5.86 3.31
CA PHE A 678 18.62 5.30 2.20
C PHE A 678 17.18 5.77 2.20
N PHE A 679 16.62 6.12 3.37
CA PHE A 679 15.20 6.45 3.51
C PHE A 679 14.97 7.96 3.55
N SER A 680 15.84 8.71 4.24
CA SER A 680 15.76 10.17 4.31
C SER A 680 16.56 10.86 3.18
N TYR A 681 15.94 11.80 2.46
CA TYR A 681 16.65 12.71 1.53
C TYR A 681 16.76 14.14 2.08
N SER A 682 16.42 14.35 3.35
CA SER A 682 16.61 15.61 4.06
C SER A 682 18.01 15.66 4.67
N GLY A 683 18.99 16.10 3.88
CA GLY A 683 20.23 16.68 4.40
C GLY A 683 21.41 15.74 4.57
N LYS A 684 22.14 15.49 3.47
CA LYS A 684 23.51 15.99 3.39
C LYS A 684 23.65 16.69 2.04
N ALA A 685 23.76 18.01 2.08
CA ALA A 685 24.54 18.69 1.04
C ALA A 685 25.86 17.93 0.97
N SER A 686 26.23 17.50 -0.22
CA SER A 686 27.53 16.93 -0.53
C SER A 686 28.61 17.96 -0.17
N THR A 687 28.99 18.00 1.11
CA THR A 687 30.33 18.37 1.53
C THR A 687 31.22 17.20 1.18
N GLU A 688 31.59 17.12 -0.10
CA GLU A 688 32.89 16.61 -0.55
C GLU A 688 33.04 16.91 -2.04
N GLN A 689 33.82 17.98 -2.26
CA GLN A 689 34.64 18.31 -3.43
C GLN A 689 33.98 18.89 -4.70
N PHE A 690 34.60 20.00 -5.10
CA PHE A 690 34.38 20.89 -6.25
C PHE A 690 34.17 20.22 -7.60
#